data_AF-A0A3B9QYD4-F1
#
_entry.id   AF-A0A3B9QYD4-F1
#
_cell.length_a   1.000
_cell.length_b   1.000
_cell.length_c   1.000
_cell.angle_alpha   90.00
_cell.angle_beta   90.00
_cell.angle_gamma   90.00
#
_symmetry.space_group_name_H-M   'P 1'
#
loop_
_entity.id
_entity.type
_entity.pdbx_description
1 polymer ?
#
loop_
_entity_poly.entity_id
_entity_poly.type
_entity_poly.pdbx_seq_one_letter_code
_entity_poly.pdbx_strand_id
1 'polypeptide(L)'
;MTGFRSIDQLNSKIIRAKTPDLSMNTTISYKKPVLGKKRVCVLGIALYLFAPAVIAAQLIADTQQTADTQPSHQVSSGTFWLPSTIQLSQNSSDDLLLDEEEDETLSSDELLLDESDGGDLLTDEDSLLDDGGQDDLLTESDDLLLDDGSEDSGEGDLLSDEDSLLDGESLADESETTDEVAEAAGEETLSAAEQHEALFAESRYPSANTCAACHPKQYREWSVSQHAYAQLSPVYMAMQITINSLTSATNGDFCIRCHNQVGMNMGESIYASNLDRHPTSREGITCVVCHRVNKNYGKVSGRLALEEGDLYTAIYGPSGGGELNRVLDSPGEYQVSTDRDQPGRAIHATAEQFFALTEPAFCGSCHDVTLLNGFRLEEAFTEFKQTKAAAAGISCQDCHMGVTQGLAEGYEMGPAAEVGGVPTASRRLTNHFFAGPDYSIIHPGLFPHSVEATALATQREWLKFDYEAGWGTDEFEDSVADDHEFPEPWQWVDARYDARAILDEQFERLEWAREKRLEVLKHGFELSDIRVRSADASGISFEIDVINPMDGHGVPTGFDAERLIFLDVTVTDPVGNVVYRSGDRDPNGDVRDSHSLYVHNGELPLDKDLFNLQTKFIVRPVRGAEREQVLAVNTSSAALPFIRPETRATTIYGRPRGARKHKQTIEPNGSRTAQYRVNGQGVSVPGEYSIDIKLVSQMIPVNLIDAIKGVGFDYSMSPKQIADRVVDGAVVVWEKTTTVMVDSQTADEAKIATAD
;
A
#
# COMPACT_ATOMS: atom_id res chain seq x y z
N MET A 1 32.44 67.99 21.25
CA MET A 1 32.27 68.44 22.65
C MET A 1 32.17 67.17 23.48
N THR A 2 33.23 66.79 24.22
CA THR A 2 33.45 67.10 25.66
C THR A 2 32.33 66.53 26.57
N GLY A 3 32.60 65.62 27.51
CA GLY A 3 33.89 65.02 27.88
C GLY A 3 33.84 64.10 29.12
N PHE A 4 35.01 63.76 29.67
CA PHE A 4 35.24 62.86 30.82
C PHE A 4 34.50 63.24 32.11
N ARG A 5 34.02 62.23 32.85
CA ARG A 5 34.28 61.89 34.28
C ARG A 5 33.32 60.75 34.71
N SER A 6 33.68 59.63 35.34
CA SER A 6 34.75 59.21 36.29
C SER A 6 34.50 59.57 37.76
N ILE A 7 34.76 58.59 38.65
CA ILE A 7 34.82 58.64 40.13
C ILE A 7 33.46 58.63 40.87
N ASP A 8 33.29 58.00 42.04
CA ASP A 8 33.84 56.76 42.66
C ASP A 8 33.17 56.56 44.05
N GLN A 9 33.35 55.39 44.68
CA GLN A 9 33.55 55.18 46.13
C GLN A 9 32.44 55.35 47.21
N LEU A 10 32.35 54.28 48.03
CA LEU A 10 32.34 54.24 49.52
C LEU A 10 31.03 54.15 50.37
N ASN A 11 30.64 52.89 50.63
CA ASN A 11 30.91 52.13 51.89
C ASN A 11 29.86 51.92 53.02
N SER A 12 30.01 50.74 53.65
CA SER A 12 29.76 50.38 55.08
C SER A 12 28.35 49.81 55.46
N LYS A 13 28.18 48.81 56.37
CA LYS A 13 29.03 48.26 57.48
C LYS A 13 28.78 46.76 57.82
N ILE A 14 29.85 46.06 58.29
CA ILE A 14 29.94 45.09 59.44
C ILE A 14 29.09 43.78 59.40
N ILE A 15 29.46 42.58 59.93
CA ILE A 15 30.69 41.74 60.12
C ILE A 15 30.44 40.69 61.24
N ARG A 16 30.53 39.38 60.92
CA ARG A 16 30.96 38.17 61.72
C ARG A 16 30.30 36.89 61.12
N ALA A 17 30.99 35.85 60.62
CA ALA A 17 32.00 34.92 61.20
C ALA A 17 31.37 33.83 62.12
N LYS A 18 31.72 32.52 62.06
CA LYS A 18 32.83 31.81 61.36
C LYS A 18 32.54 30.28 61.16
N THR A 19 33.33 29.62 60.28
CA THR A 19 33.47 28.16 59.97
C THR A 19 34.27 27.36 61.05
N PRO A 20 34.38 25.98 61.07
CA PRO A 20 34.77 24.99 60.01
C PRO A 20 33.96 23.65 60.03
N ASP A 21 34.32 22.48 59.44
CA ASP A 21 35.49 21.86 58.74
C ASP A 21 34.95 20.87 57.64
N LEU A 22 35.53 20.65 56.44
CA LEU A 22 36.64 19.74 56.03
C LEU A 22 36.48 18.26 56.50
N SER A 23 36.78 17.19 55.73
CA SER A 23 37.80 17.04 54.65
C SER A 23 37.55 15.89 53.62
N MET A 24 38.11 16.03 52.40
CA MET A 24 39.00 15.11 51.59
C MET A 24 38.88 13.56 51.67
N ASN A 25 39.19 12.71 50.65
CA ASN A 25 39.73 12.91 49.28
C ASN A 25 39.59 11.66 48.32
N THR A 26 39.32 11.93 47.03
CA THR A 26 39.90 11.39 45.76
C THR A 26 40.03 9.88 45.36
N THR A 27 39.74 9.63 44.05
CA THR A 27 40.39 8.74 43.03
C THR A 27 40.04 7.23 42.81
N ILE A 28 39.29 6.97 41.71
CA ILE A 28 39.59 6.14 40.50
C ILE A 28 40.24 4.72 40.65
N SER A 29 39.60 3.68 40.06
CA SER A 29 40.17 2.86 38.95
C SER A 29 39.20 1.79 38.39
N TYR A 30 39.22 1.58 37.05
CA TYR A 30 38.55 0.48 36.33
C TYR A 30 39.55 -0.65 36.02
N LYS A 31 39.14 -1.94 36.10
CA LYS A 31 39.92 -3.08 35.54
C LYS A 31 39.04 -4.23 35.03
N LYS A 32 39.40 -4.77 33.85
CA LYS A 32 38.92 -6.05 33.30
C LYS A 32 39.66 -7.24 33.95
N PRO A 33 39.04 -8.44 34.00
CA PRO A 33 39.76 -9.72 34.02
C PRO A 33 39.59 -10.52 32.71
N VAL A 34 40.45 -11.52 32.49
CA VAL A 34 40.49 -12.41 31.29
C VAL A 34 40.41 -13.90 31.74
N LEU A 35 40.13 -14.80 30.81
CA LEU A 35 39.78 -16.22 31.00
C LEU A 35 40.77 -17.05 31.86
N GLY A 36 40.23 -18.06 32.56
CA GLY A 36 40.97 -19.18 33.14
C GLY A 36 40.16 -20.50 33.12
N LYS A 37 40.75 -21.61 32.65
CA LYS A 37 40.05 -22.89 32.38
C LYS A 37 40.00 -23.82 33.60
N LYS A 38 38.91 -24.61 33.76
CA LYS A 38 38.94 -26.05 34.12
C LYS A 38 37.58 -26.75 33.91
N ARG A 39 37.62 -28.06 33.63
CA ARG A 39 36.46 -28.97 33.45
C ARG A 39 36.30 -29.90 34.66
N VAL A 40 35.06 -30.24 35.05
CA VAL A 40 34.64 -31.55 35.60
C VAL A 40 33.17 -31.78 35.20
N CYS A 41 32.78 -33.02 34.87
CA CYS A 41 31.38 -33.43 34.65
C CYS A 41 30.95 -34.44 35.72
N VAL A 42 29.70 -34.36 36.22
CA VAL A 42 29.00 -35.48 36.90
C VAL A 42 27.50 -35.41 36.55
N LEU A 43 26.84 -36.56 36.42
CA LEU A 43 25.40 -36.72 36.19
C LEU A 43 24.59 -36.46 37.49
N GLY A 44 23.29 -36.12 37.37
CA GLY A 44 22.38 -36.03 38.52
C GLY A 44 20.90 -35.91 38.13
N ILE A 45 20.18 -37.03 38.08
CA ILE A 45 18.75 -37.10 37.72
C ILE A 45 17.86 -36.71 38.90
N ALA A 46 16.83 -35.87 38.68
CA ALA A 46 15.58 -35.90 39.43
C ALA A 46 14.43 -35.28 38.60
N LEU A 47 13.32 -36.00 38.45
CA LEU A 47 12.03 -35.43 38.03
C LEU A 47 11.30 -34.90 39.27
N TYR A 48 10.46 -33.87 39.11
CA TYR A 48 9.11 -33.89 39.68
C TYR A 48 8.15 -32.99 38.88
N LEU A 49 6.96 -33.52 38.61
CA LEU A 49 5.80 -32.78 38.08
C LEU A 49 4.88 -32.43 39.25
N PHE A 50 4.26 -31.25 39.24
CA PHE A 50 2.80 -31.06 39.30
C PHE A 50 2.46 -29.56 39.20
N ALA A 51 1.21 -29.23 38.84
CA ALA A 51 0.76 -27.89 38.50
C ALA A 51 -0.24 -27.32 39.55
N PRO A 52 -1.07 -26.29 39.28
CA PRO A 52 -1.07 -25.07 40.10
C PRO A 52 -2.26 -24.95 41.07
N ALA A 53 -2.22 -23.91 41.92
CA ALA A 53 -3.32 -23.54 42.82
C ALA A 53 -3.65 -22.04 42.73
N VAL A 54 -4.94 -21.71 42.75
CA VAL A 54 -5.49 -20.34 42.74
C VAL A 54 -5.64 -19.83 44.17
N ILE A 55 -5.38 -18.54 44.40
CA ILE A 55 -5.79 -17.82 45.61
C ILE A 55 -6.44 -16.48 45.21
N ALA A 56 -7.55 -16.14 45.86
CA ALA A 56 -8.26 -14.87 45.79
C ALA A 56 -8.83 -14.52 47.19
N ALA A 57 -9.46 -13.34 47.34
CA ALA A 57 -10.01 -12.77 48.59
C ALA A 57 -8.93 -12.23 49.57
N GLN A 58 -9.10 -11.12 50.30
CA GLN A 58 -10.22 -10.15 50.40
C GLN A 58 -9.71 -8.79 50.95
N LEU A 59 -10.37 -7.66 50.62
CA LEU A 59 -10.55 -6.50 51.52
C LEU A 59 -11.70 -5.57 51.03
N ILE A 60 -12.27 -4.77 51.94
CA ILE A 60 -13.65 -4.18 51.96
C ILE A 60 -13.59 -2.83 52.74
N ALA A 61 -14.40 -1.78 52.56
CA ALA A 61 -15.62 -1.48 51.76
C ALA A 61 -15.41 -0.18 50.92
N ASP A 62 -16.35 0.68 50.47
CA ASP A 62 -17.83 0.86 50.55
C ASP A 62 -18.25 1.77 49.33
N THR A 63 -19.45 2.33 49.07
CA THR A 63 -20.72 2.53 49.83
C THR A 63 -21.95 2.66 48.89
N GLN A 64 -23.14 2.31 49.40
CA GLN A 64 -24.49 2.88 49.17
C GLN A 64 -24.91 3.44 47.77
N GLN A 65 -25.82 2.76 47.05
CA GLN A 65 -27.31 3.00 46.96
C GLN A 65 -27.72 3.76 45.66
N THR A 66 -28.88 3.54 45.01
CA THR A 66 -30.17 2.90 45.41
C THR A 66 -30.68 1.79 44.46
N ALA A 67 -31.74 1.08 44.86
CA ALA A 67 -32.52 0.11 44.07
C ALA A 67 -33.68 0.81 43.27
N ASP A 68 -34.65 0.18 42.60
CA ASP A 68 -35.19 -1.20 42.70
C ASP A 68 -36.07 -1.61 41.49
N THR A 69 -36.65 -2.83 41.55
CA THR A 69 -37.77 -3.45 40.79
C THR A 69 -37.46 -4.26 39.52
N GLN A 70 -37.46 -5.59 39.71
CA GLN A 70 -37.92 -6.60 38.74
C GLN A 70 -39.12 -7.37 39.32
N PRO A 71 -39.96 -7.96 38.46
CA PRO A 71 -40.47 -9.32 38.70
C PRO A 71 -40.51 -10.18 37.41
N SER A 72 -40.54 -11.52 37.41
CA SER A 72 -40.18 -12.58 38.39
C SER A 72 -40.48 -13.96 37.75
N HIS A 73 -40.08 -15.08 38.40
CA HIS A 73 -40.44 -16.49 38.06
C HIS A 73 -39.85 -17.09 36.75
N GLN A 74 -39.47 -18.39 36.67
CA GLN A 74 -39.15 -19.39 37.71
C GLN A 74 -38.29 -20.55 37.12
N VAL A 75 -37.56 -21.27 37.96
CA VAL A 75 -36.68 -22.41 37.60
C VAL A 75 -37.41 -23.76 37.67
N SER A 76 -37.06 -24.70 36.78
CA SER A 76 -37.24 -26.15 36.99
C SER A 76 -35.99 -26.94 36.61
N SER A 77 -35.58 -27.89 37.45
CA SER A 77 -34.32 -28.65 37.35
C SER A 77 -34.47 -29.99 36.62
N GLY A 78 -33.45 -30.40 35.84
CA GLY A 78 -33.28 -31.75 35.29
C GLY A 78 -31.81 -32.22 35.38
N THR A 79 -31.59 -33.51 35.60
CA THR A 79 -30.29 -34.04 36.09
C THR A 79 -29.38 -34.62 35.01
N PHE A 80 -28.07 -34.46 35.18
CA PHE A 80 -26.99 -35.16 34.47
C PHE A 80 -27.22 -36.67 34.25
N TRP A 81 -26.81 -37.16 33.08
CA TRP A 81 -26.13 -38.47 32.93
C TRP A 81 -25.15 -38.43 31.73
N LEU A 82 -23.94 -38.96 31.94
CA LEU A 82 -22.95 -39.28 30.91
C LEU A 82 -22.68 -40.78 30.93
N PRO A 83 -22.43 -41.40 29.76
CA PRO A 83 -21.57 -42.57 29.68
C PRO A 83 -20.42 -42.39 28.67
N SER A 84 -19.33 -43.13 28.88
CA SER A 84 -18.06 -42.96 28.16
C SER A 84 -17.87 -43.94 26.99
N THR A 85 -17.04 -43.54 26.03
CA THR A 85 -16.09 -44.35 25.22
C THR A 85 -16.27 -45.88 25.12
N ILE A 86 -16.21 -46.46 23.90
CA ILE A 86 -15.37 -47.66 23.61
C ILE A 86 -15.12 -47.94 22.10
N GLN A 87 -13.85 -48.22 21.79
CA GLN A 87 -13.21 -49.03 20.72
C GLN A 87 -13.55 -48.92 19.21
N LEU A 88 -12.48 -49.17 18.41
CA LEU A 88 -12.52 -49.52 16.99
C LEU A 88 -12.72 -51.03 16.77
N SER A 89 -13.24 -51.40 15.60
CA SER A 89 -13.01 -52.70 14.93
C SER A 89 -12.97 -52.53 13.40
N GLN A 90 -12.47 -53.53 12.68
CA GLN A 90 -12.34 -53.54 11.22
C GLN A 90 -13.24 -54.60 10.58
N ASN A 91 -13.56 -54.40 9.29
CA ASN A 91 -13.97 -55.37 8.26
C ASN A 91 -14.96 -56.51 8.59
N SER A 92 -16.08 -56.52 7.86
CA SER A 92 -16.37 -57.60 6.89
C SER A 92 -17.34 -57.09 5.81
N SER A 93 -17.52 -57.88 4.74
CA SER A 93 -18.27 -57.55 3.52
C SER A 93 -19.49 -58.46 3.30
N ASP A 94 -20.21 -58.23 2.19
CA ASP A 94 -21.07 -59.15 1.43
C ASP A 94 -22.42 -59.61 2.03
N ASP A 95 -23.52 -59.03 1.55
CA ASP A 95 -24.46 -59.62 0.56
C ASP A 95 -25.71 -58.71 0.43
N LEU A 96 -26.02 -58.13 -0.74
CA LEU A 96 -26.71 -58.71 -1.91
C LEU A 96 -28.19 -59.05 -1.72
N LEU A 97 -29.06 -58.27 -2.38
CA LEU A 97 -30.15 -58.74 -3.23
C LEU A 97 -30.54 -57.65 -4.25
N LEU A 98 -31.24 -58.05 -5.32
CA LEU A 98 -31.42 -57.30 -6.58
C LEU A 98 -32.82 -56.66 -6.70
N ASP A 99 -32.97 -55.67 -7.59
CA ASP A 99 -33.66 -55.84 -8.88
C ASP A 99 -33.33 -54.63 -9.81
N GLU A 100 -33.79 -54.64 -11.07
CA GLU A 100 -33.11 -54.02 -12.24
C GLU A 100 -33.84 -52.79 -12.86
N GLU A 101 -33.42 -52.38 -14.07
CA GLU A 101 -33.96 -51.32 -14.97
C GLU A 101 -33.58 -49.85 -14.59
N GLU A 102 -33.06 -48.99 -15.47
CA GLU A 102 -32.70 -49.06 -16.92
C GLU A 102 -31.35 -48.33 -17.19
N ASP A 103 -30.69 -48.66 -18.30
CA ASP A 103 -29.32 -48.20 -18.65
C ASP A 103 -29.33 -47.46 -20.01
N GLU A 104 -28.75 -46.26 -20.10
CA GLU A 104 -28.31 -45.69 -21.39
C GLU A 104 -26.85 -45.19 -21.29
N THR A 105 -26.10 -45.45 -22.35
CA THR A 105 -24.66 -45.20 -22.49
C THR A 105 -24.42 -44.35 -23.75
N LEU A 106 -23.36 -43.54 -23.89
CA LEU A 106 -21.98 -43.96 -24.13
C LEU A 106 -21.02 -42.75 -24.07
N SER A 107 -19.72 -43.03 -24.09
CA SER A 107 -18.68 -42.08 -24.50
C SER A 107 -17.91 -42.60 -25.71
N SER A 108 -17.52 -41.72 -26.64
CA SER A 108 -16.22 -41.79 -27.35
C SER A 108 -15.94 -40.55 -28.18
N ASP A 109 -14.66 -40.31 -28.47
CA ASP A 109 -14.15 -39.30 -29.39
C ASP A 109 -14.32 -39.67 -30.89
N GLU A 110 -13.63 -38.89 -31.73
CA GLU A 110 -13.23 -39.14 -33.12
C GLU A 110 -14.17 -38.58 -34.22
N LEU A 111 -13.71 -37.51 -34.87
CA LEU A 111 -14.31 -36.89 -36.05
C LEU A 111 -13.40 -37.08 -37.26
N LEU A 112 -13.93 -37.70 -38.32
CA LEU A 112 -13.22 -37.93 -39.57
C LEU A 112 -13.59 -36.89 -40.65
N LEU A 113 -12.60 -36.67 -41.50
CA LEU A 113 -12.58 -36.03 -42.82
C LEU A 113 -13.89 -36.10 -43.63
N ASP A 114 -14.17 -35.04 -44.40
CA ASP A 114 -14.23 -35.17 -45.87
C ASP A 114 -13.85 -33.85 -46.57
N GLU A 115 -13.51 -33.92 -47.87
CA GLU A 115 -13.09 -32.79 -48.72
C GLU A 115 -14.16 -32.42 -49.77
N SER A 116 -14.10 -31.20 -50.37
CA SER A 116 -14.06 -30.99 -51.84
C SER A 116 -14.26 -29.53 -52.30
N ASP A 117 -13.59 -29.21 -53.42
CA ASP A 117 -13.77 -28.12 -54.41
C ASP A 117 -13.94 -26.63 -53.98
N GLY A 118 -13.31 -25.66 -54.66
CA GLY A 118 -12.33 -25.76 -55.76
C GLY A 118 -12.11 -24.43 -56.53
N GLY A 119 -11.03 -24.36 -57.32
CA GLY A 119 -10.67 -23.24 -58.21
C GLY A 119 -9.67 -22.24 -57.58
N ASP A 120 -8.39 -22.13 -57.96
CA ASP A 120 -7.63 -22.15 -59.24
C ASP A 120 -7.27 -20.74 -59.75
N LEU A 121 -5.98 -20.38 -59.64
CA LEU A 121 -5.18 -19.89 -60.78
C LEU A 121 -3.67 -19.98 -60.51
N LEU A 122 -2.89 -20.23 -61.57
CA LEU A 122 -1.42 -20.25 -61.58
C LEU A 122 -0.84 -18.97 -62.19
N THR A 123 0.41 -18.61 -61.86
CA THR A 123 1.56 -18.49 -62.81
C THR A 123 2.87 -18.12 -62.07
N ASP A 124 3.99 -18.47 -62.69
CA ASP A 124 5.39 -18.36 -62.22
C ASP A 124 6.05 -16.99 -62.53
N GLU A 125 7.25 -16.70 -61.98
CA GLU A 125 8.48 -16.50 -62.78
C GLU A 125 9.77 -16.16 -61.97
N ASP A 126 10.88 -16.64 -62.53
CA ASP A 126 12.31 -16.70 -62.17
C ASP A 126 13.13 -15.44 -61.73
N SER A 127 13.97 -15.66 -60.70
CA SER A 127 15.46 -15.49 -60.70
C SER A 127 16.20 -14.11 -60.52
N LEU A 128 17.54 -14.21 -60.45
CA LEU A 128 18.64 -13.20 -60.40
C LEU A 128 18.94 -12.59 -59.00
N LEU A 129 20.17 -12.47 -58.46
CA LEU A 129 21.57 -12.95 -58.70
C LEU A 129 22.29 -12.92 -57.30
N ASP A 130 23.24 -13.82 -56.91
CA ASP A 130 24.69 -13.93 -57.25
C ASP A 130 25.54 -12.71 -56.82
N ASP A 131 26.79 -12.74 -56.31
CA ASP A 131 27.91 -13.71 -56.10
C ASP A 131 28.79 -13.18 -54.91
N GLY A 132 29.58 -13.93 -54.10
CA GLY A 132 29.78 -15.38 -53.90
C GLY A 132 31.10 -15.72 -53.14
N GLY A 133 31.24 -16.94 -52.59
CA GLY A 133 32.47 -17.50 -51.98
C GLY A 133 32.85 -17.03 -50.55
N GLN A 134 33.73 -17.71 -49.78
CA GLN A 134 34.32 -19.06 -49.89
C GLN A 134 34.94 -19.48 -48.52
N ASP A 135 35.20 -20.78 -48.32
CA ASP A 135 36.05 -21.54 -47.35
C ASP A 135 36.75 -20.81 -46.15
N ASP A 136 37.03 -21.43 -44.99
CA ASP A 136 37.46 -22.82 -44.79
C ASP A 136 37.38 -23.33 -43.31
N LEU A 137 37.57 -24.65 -43.13
CA LEU A 137 38.05 -25.38 -41.94
C LEU A 137 37.33 -25.27 -40.58
N LEU A 138 36.52 -26.29 -40.30
CA LEU A 138 36.46 -26.95 -38.98
C LEU A 138 37.64 -27.91 -38.81
N THR A 139 38.16 -28.11 -37.59
CA THR A 139 38.55 -29.42 -37.00
C THR A 139 39.06 -29.28 -35.55
N GLU A 140 38.41 -30.02 -34.63
CA GLU A 140 39.00 -31.00 -33.67
C GLU A 140 40.12 -30.58 -32.67
N SER A 141 40.20 -31.13 -31.43
CA SER A 141 39.24 -31.95 -30.65
C SER A 141 39.67 -32.10 -29.16
N ASP A 142 38.75 -32.63 -28.35
CA ASP A 142 38.90 -33.52 -27.17
C ASP A 142 39.81 -33.16 -25.96
N ASP A 143 39.14 -32.76 -24.87
CA ASP A 143 38.91 -33.54 -23.64
C ASP A 143 40.05 -34.20 -22.80
N LEU A 144 40.03 -33.81 -21.50
CA LEU A 144 40.10 -34.65 -20.28
C LEU A 144 41.39 -35.42 -19.89
N LEU A 145 42.02 -35.05 -18.74
CA LEU A 145 41.89 -35.73 -17.42
C LEU A 145 43.01 -35.35 -16.37
N LEU A 146 42.56 -34.98 -15.16
CA LEU A 146 43.02 -35.33 -13.79
C LEU A 146 44.52 -35.34 -13.34
N ASP A 147 44.79 -34.54 -12.29
CA ASP A 147 45.51 -34.84 -11.02
C ASP A 147 45.26 -33.63 -10.07
N ASP A 148 45.16 -33.63 -8.72
CA ASP A 148 45.81 -34.38 -7.61
C ASP A 148 47.29 -33.96 -7.37
N GLY A 149 47.79 -33.60 -6.18
CA GLY A 149 47.20 -33.34 -4.86
C GLY A 149 48.27 -33.08 -3.78
N SER A 150 47.97 -32.24 -2.77
CA SER A 150 48.65 -32.06 -1.43
C SER A 150 50.19 -31.89 -1.27
N GLU A 151 50.56 -30.94 -0.40
CA GLU A 151 51.69 -30.94 0.57
C GLU A 151 53.14 -31.31 0.14
N ASP A 152 54.09 -30.37 0.30
CA ASP A 152 55.14 -30.43 1.35
C ASP A 152 55.83 -29.05 1.51
N SER A 153 56.90 -28.98 2.31
CA SER A 153 57.45 -27.82 3.02
C SER A 153 58.90 -27.47 2.62
N GLY A 154 59.38 -26.30 3.06
CA GLY A 154 60.77 -25.87 2.87
C GLY A 154 61.07 -24.53 3.55
N GLU A 155 61.82 -24.55 4.65
CA GLU A 155 62.20 -23.37 5.44
C GLU A 155 63.37 -22.58 4.80
N GLY A 156 63.47 -21.26 5.08
CA GLY A 156 64.48 -20.40 4.43
C GLY A 156 64.61 -18.97 5.00
N ASP A 157 64.83 -18.87 6.32
CA ASP A 157 65.53 -17.80 7.09
C ASP A 157 65.85 -16.44 6.40
N LEU A 158 65.40 -15.32 7.01
CA LEU A 158 66.28 -14.17 7.34
C LEU A 158 65.60 -13.07 8.20
N LEU A 159 66.33 -12.69 9.26
CA LEU A 159 66.38 -11.44 10.07
C LEU A 159 65.68 -10.19 9.46
N SER A 160 64.79 -9.42 10.12
CA SER A 160 64.78 -8.77 11.45
C SER A 160 65.24 -7.30 11.45
N ASP A 161 64.52 -6.46 12.23
CA ASP A 161 64.91 -5.12 12.73
C ASP A 161 65.09 -4.02 11.65
N GLU A 162 64.95 -2.71 11.91
CA GLU A 162 64.29 -1.90 12.95
C GLU A 162 64.14 -0.49 12.35
N ASP A 163 63.10 0.29 12.71
CA ASP A 163 63.27 1.74 12.90
C ASP A 163 62.06 2.39 13.58
N SER A 164 62.31 3.26 14.57
CA SER A 164 61.28 4.10 15.19
C SER A 164 61.87 5.41 15.70
N LEU A 165 61.34 6.53 15.23
CA LEU A 165 61.52 7.87 15.80
C LEU A 165 60.10 8.48 15.94
N LEU A 166 59.65 8.98 17.09
CA LEU A 166 60.22 10.06 17.93
C LEU A 166 60.21 11.41 17.16
N ASP A 167 59.65 12.51 17.68
CA ASP A 167 59.21 12.84 19.04
C ASP A 167 57.87 13.61 19.07
N GLY A 168 57.34 13.81 20.28
CA GLY A 168 56.36 14.86 20.55
C GLY A 168 56.73 15.62 21.82
N GLU A 169 56.80 16.96 21.74
CA GLU A 169 56.95 17.85 22.90
C GLU A 169 55.76 18.81 23.01
N SER A 170 55.49 19.26 24.23
CA SER A 170 54.37 20.11 24.59
C SER A 170 54.83 21.50 25.05
N LEU A 171 54.00 22.52 24.80
CA LEU A 171 53.92 23.73 25.61
C LEU A 171 52.45 24.15 25.76
N ALA A 172 52.17 25.02 26.72
CA ALA A 172 50.83 25.30 27.21
C ALA A 172 50.44 26.77 27.14
N ASP A 173 49.12 27.00 27.04
CA ASP A 173 48.35 28.05 27.70
C ASP A 173 48.87 29.50 27.64
N GLU A 174 48.30 30.30 26.73
CA GLU A 174 47.89 31.66 27.05
C GLU A 174 46.42 31.86 26.64
N SER A 175 45.68 32.62 27.45
CA SER A 175 44.24 32.86 27.28
C SER A 175 43.97 34.32 26.92
N GLU A 176 43.13 34.55 25.91
CA GLU A 176 42.39 35.81 25.78
C GLU A 176 40.89 35.52 25.73
N THR A 177 40.14 36.28 26.53
CA THR A 177 38.68 36.18 26.68
C THR A 177 37.98 37.36 26.00
N THR A 178 37.01 37.08 25.15
CA THR A 178 35.92 38.02 24.83
C THR A 178 34.60 37.27 24.76
N ASP A 179 33.70 37.59 25.67
CA ASP A 179 32.40 36.93 25.84
C ASP A 179 31.30 37.48 24.91
N GLU A 180 30.15 36.80 24.93
CA GLU A 180 28.79 37.29 24.62
C GLU A 180 28.48 37.82 23.21
N VAL A 181 27.88 36.95 22.39
CA VAL A 181 26.61 37.27 21.71
C VAL A 181 25.61 36.12 21.96
N ALA A 182 24.37 36.48 22.28
CA ALA A 182 23.27 35.68 22.80
C ALA A 182 23.10 34.23 22.28
N GLU A 183 22.62 33.36 23.19
CA GLU A 183 22.02 32.06 22.86
C GLU A 183 20.78 32.24 21.97
N ALA A 184 20.71 31.48 20.88
CA ALA A 184 19.43 31.14 20.25
C ALA A 184 18.86 29.87 20.92
N ALA A 185 17.55 29.75 21.03
CA ALA A 185 16.91 28.53 21.51
C ALA A 185 17.18 27.36 20.56
N GLY A 186 17.24 26.14 21.11
CA GLY A 186 17.75 24.98 20.39
C GLY A 186 16.80 24.44 19.33
N GLU A 187 17.07 24.75 18.06
CA GLU A 187 16.78 23.83 16.96
C GLU A 187 17.46 22.48 17.25
N GLU A 188 16.78 21.35 17.04
CA GLU A 188 17.48 20.06 16.85
C GLU A 188 18.14 20.08 15.46
N THR A 189 19.24 20.84 15.34
CA THR A 189 20.03 20.91 14.11
C THR A 189 20.48 19.49 13.74
N LEU A 190 20.00 18.98 12.60
CA LEU A 190 20.47 17.73 12.00
C LEU A 190 21.99 17.67 12.09
N SER A 191 22.54 16.53 12.54
CA SER A 191 23.99 16.41 12.69
C SER A 191 24.70 16.64 11.36
N ALA A 192 25.98 17.01 11.42
CA ALA A 192 26.78 17.17 10.20
C ALA A 192 26.85 15.89 9.34
N ALA A 193 26.50 14.71 9.87
CA ALA A 193 26.31 13.49 9.09
C ALA A 193 24.97 13.49 8.34
N GLU A 194 23.86 13.77 9.01
CA GLU A 194 22.52 13.81 8.43
C GLU A 194 22.37 14.94 7.39
N GLN A 195 22.98 16.11 7.65
CA GLN A 195 23.04 17.20 6.67
C GLN A 195 23.83 16.81 5.41
N HIS A 196 24.96 16.12 5.56
CA HIS A 196 25.70 15.58 4.41
C HIS A 196 24.93 14.47 3.70
N GLU A 197 24.20 13.61 4.42
CA GLU A 197 23.43 12.51 3.83
C GLU A 197 22.24 13.04 3.01
N ALA A 198 21.52 14.05 3.51
CA ALA A 198 20.47 14.73 2.76
C ALA A 198 21.01 15.43 1.49
N LEU A 199 22.11 16.17 1.60
CA LEU A 199 22.77 16.80 0.44
C LEU A 199 23.31 15.75 -0.56
N PHE A 200 23.85 14.63 -0.06
CA PHE A 200 24.37 13.54 -0.89
C PHE A 200 23.24 12.79 -1.61
N ALA A 201 22.10 12.58 -0.96
CA ALA A 201 20.95 11.94 -1.57
C ALA A 201 20.24 12.85 -2.60
N GLU A 202 20.05 14.15 -2.34
CA GLU A 202 19.60 15.11 -3.37
C GLU A 202 20.58 15.14 -4.57
N SER A 203 21.89 14.96 -4.33
CA SER A 203 22.90 14.87 -5.38
C SER A 203 22.86 13.58 -6.23
N ARG A 204 22.07 12.57 -5.81
CA ARG A 204 21.88 11.28 -6.50
C ARG A 204 20.47 11.08 -7.03
N TYR A 205 19.46 11.52 -6.28
CA TYR A 205 18.03 11.43 -6.59
C TYR A 205 17.33 12.69 -6.03
N PRO A 206 17.14 13.74 -6.86
CA PRO A 206 16.52 14.98 -6.41
C PRO A 206 15.03 14.81 -6.09
N SER A 207 14.57 15.54 -5.08
CA SER A 207 13.18 15.64 -4.65
C SER A 207 12.24 16.16 -5.76
N ALA A 208 10.99 15.70 -5.76
CA ALA A 208 9.93 16.28 -6.58
C ALA A 208 9.71 17.77 -6.29
N ASN A 209 10.01 18.26 -5.08
CA ASN A 209 9.98 19.68 -4.73
C ASN A 209 10.97 20.48 -5.60
N THR A 210 12.14 19.90 -5.89
CA THR A 210 13.14 20.47 -6.80
C THR A 210 12.63 20.52 -8.25
N CYS A 211 11.78 19.57 -8.66
CA CYS A 211 11.09 19.61 -9.96
C CYS A 211 9.95 20.65 -10.01
N ALA A 212 9.24 20.86 -8.90
CA ALA A 212 8.07 21.76 -8.81
C ALA A 212 8.38 23.19 -9.28
N ALA A 213 9.59 23.69 -8.99
CA ALA A 213 10.04 25.03 -9.34
C ALA A 213 10.02 25.34 -10.85
N CYS A 214 10.05 24.32 -11.71
CA CYS A 214 9.92 24.45 -13.17
C CYS A 214 8.70 23.69 -13.74
N HIS A 215 8.19 22.65 -13.07
CA HIS A 215 7.07 21.82 -13.52
C HIS A 215 5.86 21.89 -12.56
N PRO A 216 5.32 23.08 -12.23
CA PRO A 216 4.33 23.25 -11.16
C PRO A 216 3.03 22.50 -11.42
N LYS A 217 2.59 22.41 -12.69
CA LYS A 217 1.37 21.65 -13.05
C LYS A 217 1.55 20.15 -12.77
N GLN A 218 2.62 19.56 -13.30
CA GLN A 218 2.88 18.12 -13.19
C GLN A 218 3.15 17.74 -11.73
N TYR A 219 3.85 18.60 -10.97
CA TYR A 219 3.99 18.43 -9.53
C TYR A 219 2.64 18.46 -8.81
N ARG A 220 1.76 19.44 -9.06
CA ARG A 220 0.44 19.54 -8.40
C ARG A 220 -0.49 18.36 -8.73
N GLU A 221 -0.43 17.83 -9.95
CA GLU A 221 -1.15 16.62 -10.33
C GLU A 221 -0.59 15.37 -9.63
N TRP A 222 0.75 15.25 -9.59
CA TRP A 222 1.47 14.13 -9.00
C TRP A 222 1.40 14.13 -7.46
N SER A 223 1.47 15.28 -6.79
CA SER A 223 1.67 15.36 -5.33
C SER A 223 0.52 14.79 -4.51
N VAL A 224 -0.67 14.67 -5.11
CA VAL A 224 -1.87 14.03 -4.55
C VAL A 224 -2.20 12.69 -5.23
N SER A 225 -1.41 12.25 -6.20
CA SER A 225 -1.56 10.95 -6.87
C SER A 225 -1.30 9.77 -5.93
N GLN A 226 -1.86 8.61 -6.27
CA GLN A 226 -1.56 7.37 -5.54
C GLN A 226 -0.12 6.87 -5.79
N HIS A 227 0.52 7.34 -6.85
CA HIS A 227 1.96 7.19 -7.07
C HIS A 227 2.80 7.92 -6.00
N ALA A 228 2.43 9.15 -5.63
CA ALA A 228 3.11 9.90 -4.58
C ALA A 228 2.75 9.42 -3.15
N TYR A 229 1.60 8.77 -2.98
CA TYR A 229 1.17 8.15 -1.71
C TYR A 229 1.76 6.74 -1.49
N ALA A 230 2.30 6.09 -2.53
CA ALA A 230 2.60 4.65 -2.55
C ALA A 230 3.44 4.15 -1.36
N GLN A 231 4.45 4.91 -0.95
CA GLN A 231 5.31 4.59 0.20
C GLN A 231 4.71 5.09 1.53
N LEU A 232 4.00 6.23 1.53
CA LEU A 232 3.43 6.83 2.74
C LEU A 232 2.28 6.04 3.37
N SER A 233 1.59 5.17 2.61
CA SER A 233 0.44 4.41 3.14
C SER A 233 0.82 3.52 4.35
N PRO A 234 0.22 3.74 5.54
CA PRO A 234 0.56 2.97 6.74
C PRO A 234 0.05 1.53 6.66
N VAL A 235 -1.07 1.30 5.95
CA VAL A 235 -1.60 -0.04 5.65
C VAL A 235 -0.58 -0.83 4.84
N TYR A 236 -0.10 -0.24 3.75
CA TYR A 236 0.90 -0.86 2.88
C TYR A 236 2.14 -1.27 3.69
N MET A 237 2.69 -0.36 4.49
CA MET A 237 3.87 -0.65 5.32
C MET A 237 3.60 -1.78 6.33
N ALA A 238 2.49 -1.74 7.06
CA ALA A 238 2.12 -2.80 8.00
C ALA A 238 1.93 -4.15 7.31
N MET A 239 1.38 -4.18 6.09
CA MET A 239 1.24 -5.40 5.29
C MET A 239 2.59 -5.95 4.82
N GLN A 240 3.45 -5.09 4.25
CA GLN A 240 4.81 -5.43 3.79
C GLN A 240 5.67 -6.00 4.93
N ILE A 241 5.56 -5.41 6.13
CA ILE A 241 6.26 -5.88 7.34
C ILE A 241 5.62 -7.17 7.86
N THR A 242 4.28 -7.28 7.90
CA THR A 242 3.58 -8.49 8.35
C THR A 242 3.90 -9.71 7.47
N ILE A 243 3.84 -9.56 6.15
CA ILE A 243 4.17 -10.65 5.21
C ILE A 243 5.64 -11.06 5.36
N ASN A 244 6.57 -10.10 5.50
CA ASN A 244 7.97 -10.43 5.76
C ASN A 244 8.15 -11.14 7.11
N SER A 245 7.47 -10.70 8.17
CA SER A 245 7.50 -11.37 9.49
C SER A 245 6.99 -12.81 9.41
N LEU A 246 5.81 -13.02 8.83
CA LEU A 246 5.19 -14.35 8.67
C LEU A 246 6.01 -15.28 7.76
N THR A 247 6.72 -14.75 6.75
CA THR A 247 7.51 -15.53 5.79
C THR A 247 9.00 -15.64 6.15
N SER A 248 9.37 -15.31 7.39
CA SER A 248 10.77 -15.33 7.86
C SER A 248 11.72 -14.53 6.94
N ALA A 249 11.27 -13.36 6.50
CA ALA A 249 11.90 -12.44 5.55
C ALA A 249 12.20 -12.99 4.13
N THR A 250 11.65 -14.16 3.75
CA THR A 250 11.87 -14.71 2.39
C THR A 250 11.07 -14.05 1.28
N ASN A 251 10.10 -13.19 1.62
CA ASN A 251 9.48 -12.27 0.66
C ASN A 251 10.44 -11.12 0.28
N GLY A 252 11.24 -10.64 1.23
CA GLY A 252 12.29 -9.64 1.03
C GLY A 252 11.76 -8.29 0.56
N ASP A 253 12.44 -7.71 -0.43
CA ASP A 253 12.14 -6.42 -1.06
C ASP A 253 10.91 -6.44 -2.00
N PHE A 254 10.19 -7.57 -2.09
CA PHE A 254 9.22 -7.82 -3.15
C PHE A 254 8.12 -6.75 -3.26
N CYS A 255 7.55 -6.32 -2.13
CA CYS A 255 6.52 -5.29 -2.13
C CYS A 255 7.13 -3.89 -2.33
N ILE A 256 8.18 -3.55 -1.57
CA ILE A 256 8.74 -2.19 -1.53
C ILE A 256 9.44 -1.74 -2.81
N ARG A 257 9.97 -2.66 -3.62
CA ARG A 257 10.52 -2.28 -4.94
C ARG A 257 9.47 -1.77 -5.92
N CYS A 258 8.17 -2.01 -5.69
CA CYS A 258 7.09 -1.39 -6.47
C CYS A 258 6.63 -0.04 -5.90
N HIS A 259 6.93 0.28 -4.63
CA HIS A 259 6.39 1.44 -3.90
C HIS A 259 7.40 2.54 -3.61
N ASN A 260 8.70 2.21 -3.53
CA ASN A 260 9.79 3.13 -3.17
C ASN A 260 11.09 2.71 -3.87
N GLN A 261 11.18 2.98 -5.18
CA GLN A 261 12.34 2.61 -5.99
C GLN A 261 13.58 3.41 -5.59
N VAL A 262 13.44 4.68 -5.19
CA VAL A 262 14.56 5.54 -4.78
C VAL A 262 15.23 4.98 -3.52
N GLY A 263 14.47 4.72 -2.46
CA GLY A 263 14.99 4.10 -1.24
C GLY A 263 15.61 2.73 -1.48
N MET A 264 15.04 1.91 -2.36
CA MET A 264 15.63 0.61 -2.72
C MET A 264 16.91 0.72 -3.55
N ASN A 265 17.07 1.76 -4.38
CA ASN A 265 18.33 2.05 -5.10
C ASN A 265 19.39 2.67 -4.15
N MET A 266 18.98 3.36 -3.09
CA MET A 266 19.88 3.85 -2.03
C MET A 266 20.23 2.78 -0.98
N GLY A 267 19.50 1.65 -0.93
CA GLY A 267 19.73 0.58 0.04
C GLY A 267 19.05 0.79 1.40
N GLU A 268 18.00 1.62 1.47
CA GLU A 268 17.21 1.82 2.68
C GLU A 268 16.66 0.51 3.26
N SER A 269 16.50 0.47 4.59
CA SER A 269 15.83 -0.66 5.24
C SER A 269 14.39 -0.83 4.75
N ILE A 270 14.02 -2.06 4.39
CA ILE A 270 12.64 -2.44 4.04
C ILE A 270 11.67 -2.36 5.24
N TYR A 271 12.20 -2.06 6.44
CA TYR A 271 11.48 -1.93 7.71
C TYR A 271 11.54 -0.51 8.31
N ALA A 272 12.24 0.45 7.68
CA ALA A 272 12.25 1.84 8.18
C ALA A 272 10.84 2.45 8.14
N SER A 273 10.46 3.16 9.20
CA SER A 273 9.24 3.98 9.24
C SER A 273 9.32 5.05 8.17
N ASN A 274 8.18 5.44 7.59
CA ASN A 274 8.14 6.61 6.70
C ASN A 274 8.71 7.86 7.35
N LEU A 275 8.55 8.02 8.68
CA LEU A 275 9.07 9.17 9.43
C LEU A 275 10.61 9.25 9.46
N ASP A 276 11.31 8.15 9.17
CA ASP A 276 12.77 8.02 9.30
C ASP A 276 13.48 7.83 7.94
N ARG A 277 12.74 7.81 6.82
CA ARG A 277 13.28 7.66 5.46
C ARG A 277 13.81 8.98 4.89
N HIS A 278 14.66 8.89 3.86
CA HIS A 278 15.07 10.07 3.11
C HIS A 278 13.86 10.74 2.42
N PRO A 279 13.75 12.09 2.36
CA PRO A 279 12.67 12.81 1.67
C PRO A 279 12.30 12.23 0.29
N THR A 280 13.25 12.12 -0.65
CA THR A 280 12.98 11.57 -2.00
C THR A 280 12.45 10.13 -2.00
N SER A 281 12.76 9.32 -0.99
CA SER A 281 12.21 7.96 -0.84
C SER A 281 10.76 7.96 -0.38
N ARG A 282 10.37 8.95 0.43
CA ARG A 282 9.01 9.12 0.99
C ARG A 282 8.01 9.61 -0.04
N GLU A 283 8.51 10.21 -1.12
CA GLU A 283 7.75 10.57 -2.31
C GLU A 283 7.25 9.34 -3.12
N GLY A 284 7.68 8.12 -2.78
CA GLY A 284 7.22 6.90 -3.42
C GLY A 284 7.60 6.82 -4.90
N ILE A 285 6.61 6.86 -5.80
CA ILE A 285 6.83 6.87 -7.25
C ILE A 285 7.05 8.31 -7.72
N THR A 286 8.15 8.91 -7.27
CA THR A 286 8.55 10.30 -7.59
C THR A 286 8.95 10.48 -9.06
N CYS A 287 9.06 11.74 -9.49
CA CYS A 287 9.40 12.15 -10.86
C CYS A 287 10.60 11.37 -11.43
N VAL A 288 11.67 11.18 -10.65
CA VAL A 288 12.88 10.45 -11.09
C VAL A 288 12.67 8.94 -11.27
N VAL A 289 11.67 8.33 -10.62
CA VAL A 289 11.34 6.89 -10.83
C VAL A 289 10.88 6.64 -12.27
N CYS A 290 10.18 7.60 -12.87
CA CYS A 290 9.79 7.52 -14.28
C CYS A 290 10.83 8.15 -15.22
N HIS A 291 11.36 9.33 -14.87
CA HIS A 291 12.17 10.15 -15.76
C HIS A 291 13.68 9.90 -15.69
N ARG A 292 14.16 8.97 -14.86
CA ARG A 292 15.56 8.50 -14.84
C ARG A 292 15.71 6.99 -15.10
N VAL A 293 14.82 6.44 -15.92
CA VAL A 293 14.94 5.10 -16.47
C VAL A 293 15.37 5.21 -17.94
N ASN A 294 16.57 4.76 -18.27
CA ASN A 294 17.13 4.80 -19.63
C ASN A 294 17.06 3.46 -20.40
N LYS A 295 16.51 2.41 -19.77
CA LYS A 295 16.45 1.04 -20.29
C LYS A 295 15.02 0.52 -20.20
N ASN A 296 14.54 -0.17 -21.24
CA ASN A 296 13.27 -0.87 -21.16
C ASN A 296 13.47 -2.20 -20.43
N TYR A 297 13.01 -2.28 -19.18
CA TYR A 297 13.10 -3.49 -18.36
C TYR A 297 12.01 -4.52 -18.68
N GLY A 298 10.86 -4.09 -19.19
CA GLY A 298 9.68 -4.93 -19.35
C GLY A 298 9.18 -5.50 -18.01
N LYS A 299 8.69 -6.74 -18.03
CA LYS A 299 8.02 -7.39 -16.88
C LYS A 299 9.01 -7.82 -15.79
N VAL A 300 9.43 -6.88 -14.94
CA VAL A 300 10.36 -7.11 -13.81
C VAL A 300 9.73 -6.97 -12.42
N SER A 301 8.44 -6.65 -12.34
CA SER A 301 7.68 -6.40 -11.09
C SER A 301 8.46 -5.48 -10.13
N GLY A 302 8.66 -4.23 -10.56
CA GLY A 302 9.22 -3.11 -9.80
C GLY A 302 10.74 -3.01 -9.71
N ARG A 303 11.52 -4.06 -10.04
CA ARG A 303 13.00 -4.00 -9.91
C ARG A 303 13.66 -3.21 -11.05
N LEU A 304 13.57 -1.88 -10.94
CA LEU A 304 14.18 -0.90 -11.84
C LEU A 304 15.45 -0.31 -11.19
N ALA A 305 16.52 -0.15 -11.97
CA ALA A 305 17.65 0.69 -11.57
C ALA A 305 17.41 2.11 -12.08
N LEU A 306 17.67 3.11 -11.23
CA LEU A 306 17.51 4.52 -11.55
C LEU A 306 18.88 5.15 -11.83
N GLU A 307 18.99 5.98 -12.85
CA GLU A 307 20.23 6.69 -13.16
C GLU A 307 20.50 7.79 -12.11
N GLU A 308 21.73 7.84 -11.60
CA GLU A 308 22.13 8.72 -10.50
C GLU A 308 22.59 10.10 -10.98
N GLY A 309 22.38 11.11 -10.13
CA GLY A 309 22.89 12.46 -10.28
C GLY A 309 21.92 13.52 -9.74
N ASP A 310 22.17 14.78 -10.04
CA ASP A 310 21.39 15.91 -9.52
C ASP A 310 20.63 16.63 -10.63
N LEU A 311 20.21 17.88 -10.40
CA LEU A 311 19.54 18.69 -11.41
C LEU A 311 20.33 18.88 -12.71
N TYR A 312 21.64 18.67 -12.75
CA TYR A 312 22.44 18.86 -13.98
C TYR A 312 22.51 17.61 -14.87
N THR A 313 22.13 16.44 -14.37
CA THR A 313 22.17 15.16 -15.12
C THR A 313 21.05 15.06 -16.16
N ALA A 314 21.22 14.16 -17.13
CA ALA A 314 20.24 13.84 -18.18
C ALA A 314 18.86 13.45 -17.60
N ILE A 315 17.79 13.83 -18.30
CA ILE A 315 16.41 13.46 -17.99
C ILE A 315 15.73 12.78 -19.19
N TYR A 316 14.92 11.74 -18.96
CA TYR A 316 14.33 10.91 -20.02
C TYR A 316 12.85 11.24 -20.23
N GLY A 317 12.43 11.44 -21.49
CA GLY A 317 11.06 11.86 -21.82
C GLY A 317 10.61 11.49 -23.24
N PRO A 318 9.34 11.76 -23.60
CA PRO A 318 8.75 11.30 -24.86
C PRO A 318 9.23 12.06 -26.10
N SER A 319 9.80 13.26 -25.94
CA SER A 319 10.04 14.22 -27.05
C SER A 319 11.50 14.65 -27.24
N GLY A 320 12.42 14.21 -26.38
CA GLY A 320 13.82 14.64 -26.40
C GLY A 320 14.04 16.14 -26.14
N GLY A 321 15.30 16.57 -26.26
CA GLY A 321 15.78 17.88 -25.78
C GLY A 321 15.61 19.07 -26.71
N GLY A 322 14.77 19.00 -27.75
CA GLY A 322 14.60 20.12 -28.69
C GLY A 322 14.16 21.43 -28.03
N GLU A 323 13.25 21.35 -27.06
CA GLU A 323 12.78 22.51 -26.27
C GLU A 323 13.79 22.93 -25.19
N LEU A 324 14.52 21.97 -24.60
CA LEU A 324 15.60 22.28 -23.66
C LEU A 324 16.71 23.09 -24.36
N ASN A 325 17.12 22.69 -25.56
CA ASN A 325 18.10 23.42 -26.35
C ASN A 325 17.63 24.86 -26.62
N ARG A 326 16.35 25.06 -26.97
CA ARG A 326 15.75 26.39 -27.17
C ARG A 326 15.82 27.28 -25.91
N VAL A 327 15.67 26.68 -24.73
CA VAL A 327 15.83 27.36 -23.43
C VAL A 327 17.30 27.69 -23.15
N LEU A 328 18.22 26.75 -23.42
CA LEU A 328 19.66 26.90 -23.22
C LEU A 328 20.34 27.82 -24.24
N ASP A 329 19.75 28.04 -25.42
CA ASP A 329 20.16 29.04 -26.41
C ASP A 329 19.85 30.49 -25.93
N SER A 330 19.03 30.67 -24.89
CA SER A 330 18.64 31.98 -24.33
C SER A 330 18.66 31.98 -22.78
N PRO A 331 19.80 31.62 -22.14
CA PRO A 331 19.82 31.30 -20.71
C PRO A 331 19.50 32.50 -19.81
N GLY A 332 19.76 33.72 -20.27
CA GLY A 332 19.38 34.96 -19.57
C GLY A 332 17.90 35.34 -19.64
N GLU A 333 17.12 34.75 -20.55
CA GLU A 333 15.66 34.90 -20.62
C GLU A 333 14.99 33.99 -19.58
N TYR A 334 15.39 32.72 -19.55
CA TYR A 334 14.86 31.69 -18.65
C TYR A 334 15.56 31.65 -17.28
N GLN A 335 16.60 32.48 -17.09
CA GLN A 335 17.41 32.61 -15.87
C GLN A 335 18.06 31.28 -15.42
N VAL A 336 18.57 30.49 -16.37
CA VAL A 336 19.12 29.14 -16.13
C VAL A 336 20.64 29.05 -16.30
N SER A 337 21.24 28.05 -15.65
CA SER A 337 22.61 27.60 -15.89
C SER A 337 22.70 26.07 -15.88
N THR A 338 23.53 25.52 -16.78
CA THR A 338 24.01 24.13 -16.76
C THR A 338 25.43 24.01 -16.18
N ASP A 339 26.08 25.13 -15.88
CA ASP A 339 27.36 25.22 -15.17
C ASP A 339 27.11 25.60 -13.71
N ARG A 340 27.70 24.82 -12.79
CA ARG A 340 27.53 24.92 -11.33
C ARG A 340 28.11 26.21 -10.75
N ASP A 341 29.14 26.75 -11.41
CA ASP A 341 29.89 27.91 -10.93
C ASP A 341 29.33 29.24 -11.48
N GLN A 342 28.29 29.20 -12.33
CA GLN A 342 27.67 30.38 -12.95
C GLN A 342 26.35 30.78 -12.27
N PRO A 343 26.03 32.09 -12.22
CA PRO A 343 24.76 32.55 -11.67
C PRO A 343 23.58 32.19 -12.58
N GLY A 344 22.73 31.27 -12.12
CA GLY A 344 21.47 30.89 -12.75
C GLY A 344 20.76 29.79 -11.96
N ARG A 345 19.51 29.50 -12.29
CA ARG A 345 18.78 28.34 -11.79
C ARG A 345 19.36 27.07 -12.44
N ALA A 346 19.70 26.06 -11.63
CA ALA A 346 20.14 24.76 -12.12
C ALA A 346 19.08 24.12 -13.05
N ILE A 347 19.53 23.49 -14.13
CA ILE A 347 18.67 22.77 -15.08
C ILE A 347 19.41 21.56 -15.66
N HIS A 348 18.66 20.51 -16.01
CA HIS A 348 19.18 19.28 -16.63
C HIS A 348 19.91 19.61 -17.93
N ALA A 349 21.17 19.18 -18.04
CA ALA A 349 22.03 19.55 -19.16
C ALA A 349 21.63 18.89 -20.49
N THR A 350 20.95 17.73 -20.42
CA THR A 350 20.34 17.08 -21.58
C THR A 350 18.95 16.55 -21.24
N ALA A 351 18.11 16.42 -22.26
CA ALA A 351 16.86 15.67 -22.20
C ALA A 351 16.83 14.69 -23.37
N GLU A 352 16.68 13.40 -23.07
CA GLU A 352 16.82 12.31 -24.02
C GLU A 352 15.46 11.68 -24.35
N GLN A 353 15.29 11.22 -25.59
CA GLN A 353 14.04 10.60 -26.03
C GLN A 353 14.01 9.12 -25.62
N PHE A 354 13.10 8.78 -24.71
CA PHE A 354 12.87 7.40 -24.26
C PHE A 354 11.48 6.93 -24.68
N PHE A 355 11.40 6.30 -25.86
CA PHE A 355 10.13 5.89 -26.47
C PHE A 355 9.33 4.90 -25.60
N ALA A 356 9.98 4.08 -24.77
CA ALA A 356 9.28 3.14 -23.91
C ALA A 356 8.34 3.85 -22.91
N LEU A 357 8.63 5.11 -22.53
CA LEU A 357 7.74 5.90 -21.65
C LEU A 357 6.34 6.13 -22.25
N THR A 358 6.19 6.07 -23.58
CA THR A 358 4.90 6.16 -24.28
C THR A 358 4.23 4.82 -24.53
N GLU A 359 4.86 3.71 -24.15
CA GLU A 359 4.35 2.35 -24.33
C GLU A 359 3.64 1.82 -23.08
N PRO A 360 2.54 1.06 -23.20
CA PRO A 360 1.92 0.34 -22.08
C PRO A 360 2.88 -0.60 -21.32
N ALA A 361 3.92 -1.09 -22.01
CA ALA A 361 4.93 -1.98 -21.45
C ALA A 361 5.76 -1.34 -20.32
N PHE A 362 5.86 -0.01 -20.29
CA PHE A 362 6.54 0.71 -19.21
C PHE A 362 5.74 0.64 -17.91
N CYS A 363 4.44 0.95 -17.95
CA CYS A 363 3.50 0.75 -16.84
C CYS A 363 3.48 -0.73 -16.38
N GLY A 364 3.56 -1.66 -17.33
CA GLY A 364 3.71 -3.11 -17.10
C GLY A 364 5.00 -3.55 -16.41
N SER A 365 5.95 -2.64 -16.12
CA SER A 365 7.09 -2.93 -15.24
C SER A 365 6.68 -3.02 -13.77
N CYS A 366 5.63 -2.28 -13.38
CA CYS A 366 5.07 -2.28 -12.02
C CYS A 366 3.68 -2.92 -11.97
N HIS A 367 2.80 -2.69 -12.95
CA HIS A 367 1.42 -3.22 -12.98
C HIS A 367 1.29 -4.60 -13.68
N ASP A 368 2.33 -5.43 -13.54
CA ASP A 368 2.34 -6.85 -13.91
C ASP A 368 3.20 -7.58 -12.86
N VAL A 369 2.54 -8.01 -11.78
CA VAL A 369 3.19 -8.38 -10.51
C VAL A 369 3.16 -9.89 -10.33
N THR A 370 4.33 -10.52 -10.45
CA THR A 370 4.50 -11.97 -10.21
C THR A 370 5.53 -12.21 -9.12
N LEU A 371 5.12 -12.91 -8.06
CA LEU A 371 6.00 -13.30 -6.95
C LEU A 371 7.11 -14.26 -7.41
N LEU A 372 8.19 -14.34 -6.64
CA LEU A 372 9.33 -15.25 -6.85
C LEU A 372 8.95 -16.76 -6.92
N ASN A 373 7.76 -17.13 -6.47
CA ASN A 373 7.20 -18.49 -6.56
C ASN A 373 6.31 -18.70 -7.81
N GLY A 374 6.19 -17.71 -8.70
CA GLY A 374 5.31 -17.74 -9.87
C GLY A 374 3.83 -17.47 -9.58
N PHE A 375 3.48 -16.93 -8.41
CA PHE A 375 2.13 -16.48 -8.11
C PHE A 375 1.89 -15.10 -8.75
N ARG A 376 0.94 -15.03 -9.68
CA ARG A 376 0.44 -13.76 -10.23
C ARG A 376 -0.39 -13.04 -9.17
N LEU A 377 0.10 -11.89 -8.73
CA LEU A 377 -0.59 -11.00 -7.79
C LEU A 377 -1.42 -9.97 -8.53
N GLU A 378 -0.89 -9.41 -9.62
CA GLU A 378 -1.55 -8.41 -10.47
C GLU A 378 -1.24 -8.73 -11.93
N GLU A 379 -2.24 -8.69 -12.80
CA GLU A 379 -2.09 -9.03 -14.23
C GLU A 379 -2.62 -7.92 -15.16
N ALA A 380 -2.78 -6.69 -14.67
CA ALA A 380 -3.46 -5.60 -15.39
C ALA A 380 -2.89 -5.36 -16.80
N PHE A 381 -1.56 -5.33 -16.95
CA PHE A 381 -0.92 -5.22 -18.27
C PHE A 381 -1.09 -6.48 -19.13
N THR A 382 -1.03 -7.67 -18.54
CA THR A 382 -1.29 -8.95 -19.25
C THR A 382 -2.74 -9.06 -19.76
N GLU A 383 -3.71 -8.61 -18.97
CA GLU A 383 -5.13 -8.51 -19.35
C GLU A 383 -5.31 -7.50 -20.48
N PHE A 384 -4.81 -6.28 -20.30
CA PHE A 384 -4.85 -5.22 -21.32
C PHE A 384 -4.30 -5.69 -22.67
N LYS A 385 -3.19 -6.42 -22.70
CA LYS A 385 -2.59 -6.95 -23.94
C LYS A 385 -3.49 -7.92 -24.74
N GLN A 386 -4.64 -8.34 -24.21
CA GLN A 386 -5.60 -9.23 -24.86
C GLN A 386 -6.87 -8.51 -25.33
N THR A 387 -6.96 -7.17 -25.20
CA THR A 387 -8.20 -6.42 -25.44
C THR A 387 -8.27 -5.68 -26.76
N LYS A 388 -9.46 -5.14 -27.07
CA LYS A 388 -9.70 -4.28 -28.23
C LYS A 388 -8.91 -2.97 -28.15
N ALA A 389 -8.79 -2.34 -26.97
CA ALA A 389 -8.02 -1.13 -26.78
C ALA A 389 -6.55 -1.32 -27.19
N ALA A 390 -5.90 -2.39 -26.71
CA ALA A 390 -4.53 -2.72 -27.10
C ALA A 390 -4.40 -3.05 -28.59
N ALA A 391 -5.38 -3.75 -29.18
CA ALA A 391 -5.41 -4.04 -30.62
C ALA A 391 -5.64 -2.77 -31.49
N ALA A 392 -6.29 -1.75 -30.94
CA ALA A 392 -6.49 -0.43 -31.56
C ALA A 392 -5.31 0.53 -31.35
N GLY A 393 -4.29 0.14 -30.56
CA GLY A 393 -3.14 0.99 -30.25
C GLY A 393 -3.39 2.05 -29.17
N ILE A 394 -4.52 1.98 -28.44
CA ILE A 394 -4.78 2.82 -27.27
C ILE A 394 -3.85 2.37 -26.13
N SER A 395 -3.14 3.32 -25.51
CA SER A 395 -2.19 3.05 -24.43
C SER A 395 -2.78 3.25 -23.03
N CYS A 396 -2.11 2.73 -22.00
CA CYS A 396 -2.45 3.02 -20.60
C CYS A 396 -2.41 4.53 -20.32
N GLN A 397 -1.46 5.22 -20.95
CA GLN A 397 -1.26 6.66 -20.88
C GLN A 397 -2.47 7.42 -21.45
N ASP A 398 -3.13 6.92 -22.50
CA ASP A 398 -4.28 7.60 -23.12
C ASP A 398 -5.51 7.63 -22.20
N CYS A 399 -5.73 6.60 -21.39
CA CYS A 399 -6.82 6.56 -20.42
C CYS A 399 -6.45 7.19 -19.05
N HIS A 400 -5.23 6.98 -18.53
CA HIS A 400 -4.87 7.40 -17.17
C HIS A 400 -4.06 8.70 -17.09
N MET A 401 -3.56 9.22 -18.23
CA MET A 401 -2.83 10.49 -18.32
C MET A 401 -3.48 11.47 -19.33
N GLY A 402 -4.67 11.15 -19.84
CA GLY A 402 -5.48 12.02 -20.69
C GLY A 402 -6.22 13.13 -19.92
N VAL A 403 -7.07 13.88 -20.63
CA VAL A 403 -7.93 14.94 -20.03
C VAL A 403 -9.03 14.39 -19.13
N THR A 404 -9.56 13.20 -19.47
CA THR A 404 -10.68 12.54 -18.79
C THR A 404 -10.17 11.22 -18.22
N GLN A 405 -10.28 11.03 -16.91
CA GLN A 405 -9.69 9.88 -16.22
C GLN A 405 -10.47 8.60 -16.56
N GLY A 406 -9.76 7.64 -17.14
CA GLY A 406 -10.30 6.36 -17.62
C GLY A 406 -10.63 6.33 -19.11
N LEU A 407 -10.71 7.46 -19.82
CA LEU A 407 -11.15 7.53 -21.22
C LEU A 407 -10.06 8.07 -22.15
N ALA A 408 -9.88 7.43 -23.31
CA ALA A 408 -8.91 7.82 -24.34
C ALA A 408 -9.33 9.05 -25.18
N GLU A 409 -9.80 10.12 -24.53
CA GLU A 409 -10.30 11.34 -25.18
C GLU A 409 -9.18 12.32 -25.60
N GLY A 410 -7.92 11.94 -25.36
CA GLY A 410 -6.75 12.73 -25.73
C GLY A 410 -6.23 13.62 -24.60
N TYR A 411 -5.59 14.73 -24.98
CA TYR A 411 -4.67 15.46 -24.09
C TYR A 411 -4.84 16.98 -24.19
N GLU A 412 -4.53 17.66 -23.09
CA GLU A 412 -4.40 19.11 -23.06
C GLU A 412 -3.13 19.55 -23.83
N MET A 413 -3.15 20.76 -24.37
CA MET A 413 -2.03 21.37 -25.08
C MET A 413 -1.59 22.64 -24.35
N GLY A 414 -0.34 22.68 -23.89
CA GLY A 414 0.18 23.81 -23.12
C GLY A 414 1.68 23.74 -22.85
N PRO A 415 2.25 24.72 -22.14
CA PRO A 415 3.64 24.66 -21.67
C PRO A 415 3.80 23.50 -20.68
N ALA A 416 4.87 22.72 -20.82
CA ALA A 416 5.17 21.61 -19.92
C ALA A 416 6.11 22.00 -18.76
N ALA A 417 6.66 23.21 -18.83
CA ALA A 417 7.45 23.84 -17.79
C ALA A 417 7.29 25.37 -17.88
N GLU A 418 7.47 26.05 -16.75
CA GLU A 418 7.62 27.50 -16.65
C GLU A 418 8.98 27.77 -15.99
N VAL A 419 9.92 28.32 -16.76
CA VAL A 419 11.33 28.40 -16.36
C VAL A 419 11.72 29.88 -16.26
N GLY A 420 12.08 30.33 -15.06
CA GLY A 420 12.35 31.75 -14.78
C GLY A 420 11.12 32.66 -14.90
N GLY A 421 9.91 32.11 -14.86
CA GLY A 421 8.66 32.84 -15.15
C GLY A 421 8.31 32.91 -16.65
N VAL A 422 9.04 32.18 -17.51
CA VAL A 422 8.80 32.14 -18.95
C VAL A 422 8.28 30.75 -19.35
N PRO A 423 7.11 30.64 -20.00
CA PRO A 423 6.56 29.35 -20.39
C PRO A 423 7.33 28.72 -21.55
N THR A 424 7.48 27.39 -21.49
CA THR A 424 7.98 26.57 -22.60
C THR A 424 7.02 26.54 -23.80
N ALA A 425 7.51 26.09 -24.95
CA ALA A 425 6.68 25.88 -26.14
C ALA A 425 5.54 24.89 -25.87
N SER A 426 4.35 25.20 -26.40
CA SER A 426 3.15 24.40 -26.18
C SER A 426 3.26 23.01 -26.80
N ARG A 427 3.01 21.97 -26.01
CA ARG A 427 3.00 20.55 -26.44
C ARG A 427 1.87 19.77 -25.77
N ARG A 428 1.69 18.51 -26.18
CA ARG A 428 0.85 17.53 -25.47
C ARG A 428 1.28 17.45 -24.00
N LEU A 429 0.35 17.72 -23.10
CA LEU A 429 0.51 17.56 -21.66
C LEU A 429 -0.18 16.27 -21.23
N THR A 430 0.60 15.39 -20.61
CA THR A 430 0.08 14.26 -19.84
C THR A 430 -0.34 14.76 -18.46
N ASN A 431 -1.47 14.29 -17.95
CA ASN A 431 -1.87 14.46 -16.56
C ASN A 431 -1.15 13.44 -15.68
N HIS A 432 -0.66 13.86 -14.51
CA HIS A 432 0.13 13.01 -13.60
C HIS A 432 -0.62 12.60 -12.31
N PHE A 433 -1.96 12.61 -12.32
CA PHE A 433 -2.74 12.16 -11.17
C PHE A 433 -2.92 10.63 -11.12
N PHE A 434 -2.97 9.96 -12.28
CA PHE A 434 -3.08 8.50 -12.40
C PHE A 434 -4.23 7.91 -11.58
N ALA A 435 -5.48 8.36 -11.82
CA ALA A 435 -6.60 8.03 -10.95
C ALA A 435 -6.82 6.51 -10.76
N GLY A 436 -7.09 6.14 -9.50
CA GLY A 436 -7.41 4.79 -9.06
C GLY A 436 -8.30 4.80 -7.80
N PRO A 437 -8.60 3.63 -7.20
CA PRO A 437 -9.59 3.50 -6.13
C PRO A 437 -9.11 3.96 -4.73
N ASP A 438 -7.83 4.28 -4.58
CA ASP A 438 -7.20 4.53 -3.27
C ASP A 438 -7.20 6.01 -2.87
N TYR A 439 -6.94 6.26 -1.59
CA TYR A 439 -6.97 7.59 -0.96
C TYR A 439 -6.06 7.65 0.27
N SER A 440 -5.65 8.88 0.61
CA SER A 440 -4.96 9.14 1.88
C SER A 440 -5.86 8.87 3.07
N ILE A 441 -5.27 8.33 4.14
CA ILE A 441 -5.88 8.25 5.48
C ILE A 441 -4.98 8.87 6.57
N ILE A 442 -3.86 9.49 6.17
CA ILE A 442 -2.89 10.12 7.08
C ILE A 442 -3.19 11.61 7.25
N HIS A 443 -2.46 12.28 8.14
CA HIS A 443 -2.63 13.70 8.44
C HIS A 443 -2.38 14.57 7.18
N PRO A 444 -3.23 15.59 6.89
CA PRO A 444 -3.17 16.38 5.64
C PRO A 444 -1.88 17.21 5.47
N GLY A 445 -1.21 17.55 6.57
CA GLY A 445 0.14 18.14 6.55
C GLY A 445 1.28 17.18 6.15
N LEU A 446 1.00 15.87 6.03
CA LEU A 446 1.96 14.87 5.55
C LEU A 446 1.68 14.40 4.12
N PHE A 447 0.43 14.47 3.66
CA PHE A 447 0.02 14.19 2.29
C PHE A 447 -1.28 14.95 1.97
N PRO A 448 -1.39 15.65 0.82
CA PRO A 448 -0.53 15.63 -0.36
C PRO A 448 0.89 16.15 -0.14
N HIS A 449 1.82 15.88 -1.05
CA HIS A 449 3.15 16.51 -0.98
C HIS A 449 3.04 18.03 -1.26
N SER A 450 3.77 18.82 -0.48
CA SER A 450 3.80 20.28 -0.58
C SER A 450 5.19 20.80 -0.18
N VAL A 451 5.70 21.76 -0.95
CA VAL A 451 6.96 22.45 -0.67
C VAL A 451 6.81 23.28 0.60
N GLU A 452 5.65 23.91 0.74
CA GLU A 452 5.23 24.79 1.83
C GLU A 452 5.12 24.01 3.14
N ALA A 453 4.43 22.87 3.13
CA ALA A 453 4.30 21.99 4.30
C ALA A 453 5.66 21.44 4.75
N THR A 454 6.52 21.08 3.80
CA THR A 454 7.88 20.58 4.08
C THR A 454 8.79 21.68 4.64
N ALA A 455 8.56 22.94 4.28
CA ALA A 455 9.34 24.09 4.74
C ALA A 455 8.87 24.64 6.09
N LEU A 456 7.58 24.51 6.44
CA LEU A 456 7.02 25.03 7.69
C LEU A 456 7.40 24.17 8.91
N ALA A 457 7.30 22.84 8.81
CA ALA A 457 7.48 21.95 9.96
C ALA A 457 7.90 20.53 9.53
N THR A 458 8.63 19.81 10.41
CA THR A 458 8.95 18.40 10.17
C THR A 458 7.71 17.52 10.33
N GLN A 459 7.77 16.29 9.78
CA GLN A 459 6.63 15.37 9.88
C GLN A 459 6.26 14.97 11.32
N ARG A 460 7.21 14.98 12.26
CA ARG A 460 6.90 14.69 13.68
C ARG A 460 6.19 15.85 14.37
N GLU A 461 6.18 17.03 13.76
CA GLU A 461 5.56 18.24 14.29
C GLU A 461 4.19 18.45 13.66
N TRP A 462 4.05 18.20 12.36
CA TRP A 462 2.74 18.04 11.71
C TRP A 462 1.86 16.99 12.40
N LEU A 463 2.41 15.88 12.90
CA LEU A 463 1.66 14.91 13.72
C LEU A 463 1.23 15.42 15.11
N LYS A 464 1.67 16.60 15.54
CA LYS A 464 1.23 17.29 16.76
C LYS A 464 0.18 18.38 16.47
N PHE A 465 -0.17 18.64 15.20
CA PHE A 465 -1.12 19.69 14.82
C PHE A 465 -2.55 19.12 14.82
N ASP A 466 -3.43 19.64 15.66
CA ASP A 466 -4.82 19.15 15.75
C ASP A 466 -5.77 19.96 14.85
N TYR A 467 -5.81 19.60 13.56
CA TYR A 467 -6.77 20.17 12.61
C TYR A 467 -8.22 19.72 12.89
N GLU A 468 -8.43 18.61 13.60
CA GLU A 468 -9.75 18.06 13.92
C GLU A 468 -10.39 18.85 15.09
N ALA A 469 -9.57 19.36 16.01
CA ALA A 469 -9.94 20.37 17.00
C ALA A 469 -10.10 21.79 16.41
N GLY A 470 -9.68 22.02 15.16
CA GLY A 470 -9.86 23.29 14.45
C GLY A 470 -8.72 24.30 14.62
N TRP A 471 -7.50 23.89 15.01
CA TRP A 471 -6.36 24.79 15.20
C TRP A 471 -6.10 25.70 13.98
N GLY A 472 -5.72 26.95 14.25
CA GLY A 472 -5.47 27.97 13.22
C GLY A 472 -6.72 28.50 12.53
N THR A 473 -7.91 28.31 13.10
CA THR A 473 -9.16 28.93 12.63
C THR A 473 -9.69 29.94 13.64
N ASP A 474 -10.28 31.04 13.16
CA ASP A 474 -10.86 32.09 14.00
C ASP A 474 -11.78 31.52 15.10
N GLU A 475 -12.62 30.53 14.79
CA GLU A 475 -13.55 29.91 15.76
C GLU A 475 -12.82 29.20 16.92
N PHE A 476 -11.68 28.56 16.65
CA PHE A 476 -10.86 27.94 17.70
C PHE A 476 -10.00 28.97 18.43
N GLU A 477 -9.31 29.86 17.70
CA GLU A 477 -8.36 30.81 18.29
C GLU A 477 -9.06 31.94 19.10
N ASP A 478 -10.31 32.31 18.79
CA ASP A 478 -11.14 33.22 19.61
C ASP A 478 -11.79 32.52 20.84
N SER A 479 -11.81 31.18 20.90
CA SER A 479 -12.53 30.41 21.94
C SER A 479 -11.66 29.55 22.85
N VAL A 480 -10.41 29.28 22.46
CA VAL A 480 -9.40 28.62 23.29
C VAL A 480 -9.02 29.50 24.49
N ALA A 481 -8.65 28.88 25.61
CA ALA A 481 -8.27 29.60 26.82
C ALA A 481 -6.81 30.08 26.76
N ASP A 482 -6.53 31.25 27.36
CA ASP A 482 -5.18 31.86 27.48
C ASP A 482 -4.14 30.93 28.12
N ASP A 483 -4.57 29.88 28.86
CA ASP A 483 -3.74 28.89 29.55
C ASP A 483 -3.67 27.51 28.86
N HIS A 484 -4.10 27.41 27.59
CA HIS A 484 -3.99 26.18 26.80
C HIS A 484 -2.54 25.87 26.40
N GLU A 485 -1.99 24.74 26.87
CA GLU A 485 -0.64 24.29 26.54
C GLU A 485 -0.56 23.65 25.14
N PHE A 486 -0.17 24.44 24.14
CA PHE A 486 0.15 23.94 22.80
C PHE A 486 1.53 23.26 22.75
N PRO A 487 1.74 22.28 21.84
CA PRO A 487 3.07 21.76 21.53
C PRO A 487 4.00 22.88 21.00
N GLU A 488 5.28 22.82 21.35
CA GLU A 488 6.26 23.89 21.11
C GLU A 488 6.28 24.46 19.66
N PRO A 489 6.26 23.65 18.57
CA PRO A 489 6.22 24.19 17.19
C PRO A 489 4.94 24.98 16.88
N TRP A 490 3.86 24.69 17.60
CA TRP A 490 2.53 25.26 17.42
C TRP A 490 2.14 26.22 18.56
N GLN A 491 3.10 26.64 19.39
CA GLN A 491 2.86 27.53 20.53
C GLN A 491 2.34 28.91 20.09
N TRP A 492 2.83 29.42 18.96
CA TRP A 492 2.48 30.73 18.42
C TRP A 492 1.24 30.64 17.51
N VAL A 493 0.29 31.56 17.70
CA VAL A 493 -0.96 31.59 16.92
C VAL A 493 -0.71 31.82 15.43
N ASP A 494 0.27 32.65 15.07
CA ASP A 494 0.66 32.90 13.68
C ASP A 494 1.09 31.61 12.98
N ALA A 495 1.88 30.76 13.65
CA ALA A 495 2.31 29.47 13.11
C ALA A 495 1.13 28.48 12.95
N ARG A 496 0.08 28.60 13.77
CA ARG A 496 -1.15 27.82 13.59
C ARG A 496 -1.98 28.31 12.40
N TYR A 497 -2.08 29.62 12.18
CA TYR A 497 -2.70 30.18 10.98
C TYR A 497 -1.94 29.83 9.69
N ASP A 498 -0.61 29.92 9.69
CA ASP A 498 0.24 29.52 8.54
C ASP A 498 0.07 28.02 8.24
N ALA A 499 0.10 27.16 9.26
CA ALA A 499 -0.18 25.74 9.11
C ALA A 499 -1.59 25.50 8.55
N ARG A 500 -2.60 26.22 9.06
CA ARG A 500 -3.98 26.08 8.59
C ARG A 500 -4.15 26.48 7.13
N ALA A 501 -3.56 27.58 6.70
CA ALA A 501 -3.61 28.03 5.30
C ALA A 501 -3.02 26.99 4.34
N ILE A 502 -1.97 26.28 4.75
CA ILE A 502 -1.43 25.13 4.00
C ILE A 502 -2.44 23.98 3.99
N LEU A 503 -3.03 23.63 5.14
CA LEU A 503 -4.01 22.53 5.22
C LEU A 503 -5.26 22.79 4.37
N ASP A 504 -5.74 24.03 4.27
CA ASP A 504 -6.91 24.35 3.47
C ASP A 504 -6.65 24.18 1.95
N GLU A 505 -5.47 24.53 1.42
CA GLU A 505 -5.13 24.17 0.02
C GLU A 505 -4.97 22.65 -0.15
N GLN A 506 -4.48 21.95 0.87
CA GLN A 506 -4.32 20.50 0.86
C GLN A 506 -5.68 19.78 0.88
N PHE A 507 -6.69 20.33 1.56
CA PHE A 507 -8.07 19.86 1.47
C PHE A 507 -8.67 20.09 0.08
N GLU A 508 -8.43 21.24 -0.56
CA GLU A 508 -8.84 21.45 -1.97
C GLU A 508 -8.19 20.43 -2.93
N ARG A 509 -6.90 20.16 -2.76
CA ARG A 509 -6.17 19.14 -3.55
C ARG A 509 -6.72 17.72 -3.33
N LEU A 510 -7.02 17.36 -2.08
CA LEU A 510 -7.62 16.06 -1.73
C LEU A 510 -9.05 15.90 -2.26
N GLU A 511 -9.84 16.98 -2.27
CA GLU A 511 -11.20 16.97 -2.82
C GLU A 511 -11.19 16.84 -4.35
N TRP A 512 -10.32 17.59 -5.05
CA TRP A 512 -10.09 17.40 -6.49
C TRP A 512 -9.66 15.96 -6.82
N ALA A 513 -8.79 15.36 -6.00
CA ALA A 513 -8.41 13.97 -6.12
C ALA A 513 -9.56 12.97 -5.83
N ARG A 514 -10.51 13.34 -4.95
CA ARG A 514 -11.76 12.59 -4.71
C ARG A 514 -12.69 12.64 -5.93
N GLU A 515 -12.82 13.79 -6.56
CA GLU A 515 -13.56 13.93 -7.83
C GLU A 515 -12.93 13.09 -8.94
N LYS A 516 -11.61 13.20 -9.14
CA LYS A 516 -10.90 12.43 -10.17
C LYS A 516 -10.86 10.92 -9.90
N ARG A 517 -10.89 10.48 -8.64
CA ARG A 517 -11.16 9.08 -8.26
C ARG A 517 -12.58 8.66 -8.63
N LEU A 518 -13.59 9.48 -8.35
CA LEU A 518 -14.98 9.15 -8.68
C LEU A 518 -15.23 9.13 -10.20
N GLU A 519 -14.55 9.98 -10.96
CA GLU A 519 -14.55 10.01 -12.43
C GLU A 519 -14.10 8.67 -13.02
N VAL A 520 -12.89 8.19 -12.68
CA VAL A 520 -12.40 6.90 -13.21
C VAL A 520 -13.24 5.72 -12.74
N LEU A 521 -13.80 5.76 -11.53
CA LEU A 521 -14.70 4.70 -11.03
C LEU A 521 -16.04 4.68 -11.77
N LYS A 522 -16.61 5.84 -12.12
CA LYS A 522 -17.85 5.96 -12.91
C LYS A 522 -17.67 5.60 -14.38
N HIS A 523 -16.46 5.71 -14.92
CA HIS A 523 -16.13 5.18 -16.25
C HIS A 523 -15.82 3.67 -16.19
N GLY A 524 -15.16 3.19 -15.13
CA GLY A 524 -14.79 1.78 -14.97
C GLY A 524 -15.95 0.84 -14.62
N PHE A 525 -17.08 1.34 -14.12
CA PHE A 525 -18.26 0.56 -13.77
C PHE A 525 -19.55 1.20 -14.30
N GLU A 526 -20.55 0.38 -14.59
CA GLU A 526 -21.94 0.81 -14.85
C GLU A 526 -22.92 -0.10 -14.09
N LEU A 527 -24.11 0.41 -13.77
CA LEU A 527 -25.24 -0.36 -13.23
C LEU A 527 -26.43 -0.37 -14.21
N SER A 528 -26.99 -1.55 -14.47
CA SER A 528 -28.28 -1.65 -15.16
C SER A 528 -29.41 -1.04 -14.34
N ASP A 529 -30.58 -0.85 -14.95
CA ASP A 529 -31.81 -0.66 -14.18
C ASP A 529 -32.16 -1.93 -13.38
N ILE A 530 -32.84 -1.75 -12.26
CA ILE A 530 -33.25 -2.85 -11.36
C ILE A 530 -34.41 -3.60 -12.01
N ARG A 531 -34.23 -4.90 -12.24
CA ARG A 531 -35.24 -5.77 -12.86
C ARG A 531 -35.95 -6.57 -11.77
N VAL A 532 -37.14 -6.13 -11.39
CA VAL A 532 -38.03 -6.95 -10.54
C VAL A 532 -38.52 -8.17 -11.34
N ARG A 533 -38.42 -9.35 -10.73
CA ARG A 533 -38.81 -10.65 -11.30
C ARG A 533 -40.13 -11.17 -10.71
N SER A 534 -40.37 -10.92 -9.43
CA SER A 534 -41.67 -11.14 -8.77
C SER A 534 -41.86 -10.15 -7.62
N ALA A 535 -43.11 -9.85 -7.28
CA ALA A 535 -43.48 -9.06 -6.11
C ALA A 535 -44.91 -9.42 -5.71
N ASP A 536 -45.03 -10.23 -4.66
CA ASP A 536 -46.29 -10.78 -4.17
C ASP A 536 -46.15 -11.14 -2.67
N ALA A 537 -47.21 -11.65 -2.03
CA ALA A 537 -47.18 -11.98 -0.60
C ALA A 537 -46.21 -13.13 -0.22
N SER A 538 -45.65 -13.87 -1.19
CA SER A 538 -44.58 -14.85 -0.94
C SER A 538 -43.18 -14.22 -0.91
N GLY A 539 -43.02 -13.02 -1.48
CA GLY A 539 -41.75 -12.30 -1.52
C GLY A 539 -41.61 -11.32 -2.69
N ILE A 540 -40.53 -10.54 -2.63
CA ILE A 540 -40.03 -9.72 -3.76
C ILE A 540 -38.73 -10.35 -4.23
N SER A 541 -38.60 -10.59 -5.54
CA SER A 541 -37.34 -11.01 -6.16
C SER A 541 -36.92 -10.03 -7.25
N PHE A 542 -35.64 -9.65 -7.26
CA PHE A 542 -35.10 -8.65 -8.17
C PHE A 542 -33.63 -8.90 -8.48
N GLU A 543 -33.15 -8.31 -9.56
CA GLU A 543 -31.77 -8.43 -10.01
C GLU A 543 -31.26 -7.12 -10.63
N ILE A 544 -29.94 -6.98 -10.70
CA ILE A 544 -29.24 -5.85 -11.31
C ILE A 544 -27.90 -6.34 -11.89
N ASP A 545 -27.48 -5.82 -13.04
CA ASP A 545 -26.14 -6.10 -13.56
C ASP A 545 -25.16 -5.02 -13.10
N VAL A 546 -24.02 -5.47 -12.57
CA VAL A 546 -22.80 -4.66 -12.50
C VAL A 546 -22.02 -4.92 -13.79
N ILE A 547 -21.64 -3.86 -14.49
CA ILE A 547 -21.12 -3.90 -15.86
C ILE A 547 -19.73 -3.25 -15.89
N ASN A 548 -18.83 -3.79 -16.70
CA ASN A 548 -17.58 -3.15 -17.09
C ASN A 548 -17.74 -2.60 -18.52
N PRO A 549 -18.10 -1.31 -18.71
CA PRO A 549 -18.30 -0.76 -20.05
C PRO A 549 -16.98 -0.55 -20.82
N MET A 550 -15.83 -0.67 -20.14
CA MET A 550 -14.51 -0.39 -20.72
C MET A 550 -13.93 -1.58 -21.49
N ASP A 551 -13.12 -1.30 -22.51
CA ASP A 551 -12.36 -2.31 -23.26
C ASP A 551 -10.85 -2.32 -22.90
N GLY A 552 -10.45 -1.62 -21.83
CA GLY A 552 -9.07 -1.52 -21.36
C GLY A 552 -8.56 -2.74 -20.59
N HIS A 553 -9.19 -3.08 -19.46
CA HIS A 553 -8.81 -4.19 -18.57
C HIS A 553 -10.03 -4.67 -17.74
N GLY A 554 -9.89 -5.76 -16.97
CA GLY A 554 -10.95 -6.18 -16.05
C GLY A 554 -11.14 -5.20 -14.87
N VAL A 555 -12.26 -5.26 -14.15
CA VAL A 555 -12.54 -4.38 -13.00
C VAL A 555 -13.07 -5.17 -11.78
N PRO A 556 -12.62 -4.87 -10.54
CA PRO A 556 -11.41 -4.11 -10.22
C PRO A 556 -10.14 -4.75 -10.83
N THR A 557 -9.02 -4.03 -10.87
CA THR A 557 -7.72 -4.57 -11.32
C THR A 557 -6.60 -4.17 -10.37
N GLY A 558 -5.36 -4.43 -10.78
CA GLY A 558 -4.18 -4.34 -9.93
C GLY A 558 -4.28 -5.39 -8.84
N PHE A 559 -4.11 -4.99 -7.58
CA PHE A 559 -4.20 -5.89 -6.44
C PHE A 559 -5.65 -6.27 -6.05
N ASP A 560 -6.38 -6.90 -6.97
CA ASP A 560 -7.81 -7.24 -6.91
C ASP A 560 -8.25 -8.08 -5.69
N ALA A 561 -7.31 -8.63 -4.92
CA ALA A 561 -7.61 -9.41 -3.72
C ALA A 561 -7.90 -8.56 -2.48
N GLU A 562 -7.52 -7.29 -2.52
CA GLU A 562 -7.80 -6.32 -1.46
C GLU A 562 -8.85 -5.29 -1.91
N ARG A 563 -9.26 -5.28 -3.18
CA ARG A 563 -10.23 -4.30 -3.70
C ARG A 563 -11.66 -4.67 -3.33
N LEU A 564 -12.26 -3.88 -2.43
CA LEU A 564 -13.62 -4.08 -1.95
C LEU A 564 -14.60 -3.20 -2.75
N ILE A 565 -15.10 -3.76 -3.86
CA ILE A 565 -16.23 -3.25 -4.63
C ILE A 565 -17.45 -4.13 -4.34
N PHE A 566 -18.57 -3.56 -3.92
CA PHE A 566 -19.76 -4.30 -3.48
C PHE A 566 -21.06 -3.52 -3.71
N LEU A 567 -22.21 -4.19 -3.56
CA LEU A 567 -23.54 -3.57 -3.60
C LEU A 567 -24.13 -3.49 -2.18
N ASP A 568 -24.30 -2.30 -1.60
CA ASP A 568 -25.21 -2.10 -0.45
C ASP A 568 -26.64 -2.05 -1.01
N VAL A 569 -27.48 -2.97 -0.53
CA VAL A 569 -28.86 -3.18 -0.98
C VAL A 569 -29.78 -3.08 0.22
N THR A 570 -30.72 -2.16 0.16
CA THR A 570 -31.73 -1.93 1.18
C THR A 570 -33.13 -2.00 0.55
N VAL A 571 -34.04 -2.75 1.16
CA VAL A 571 -35.47 -2.73 0.79
C VAL A 571 -36.29 -2.19 1.95
N THR A 572 -37.13 -1.20 1.67
CA THR A 572 -37.92 -0.45 2.64
C THR A 572 -39.42 -0.66 2.40
N ASP A 573 -40.18 -0.85 3.46
CA ASP A 573 -41.64 -1.06 3.41
C ASP A 573 -42.45 0.25 3.20
N PRO A 574 -43.77 0.15 2.93
CA PRO A 574 -44.62 1.32 2.67
C PRO A 574 -44.78 2.29 3.85
N VAL A 575 -44.22 2.00 5.02
CA VAL A 575 -44.26 2.86 6.21
C VAL A 575 -42.85 3.28 6.69
N GLY A 576 -41.80 2.92 5.96
CA GLY A 576 -40.42 3.37 6.17
C GLY A 576 -39.50 2.43 6.95
N ASN A 577 -39.90 1.17 7.22
CA ASN A 577 -39.03 0.20 7.88
C ASN A 577 -38.14 -0.53 6.86
N VAL A 578 -36.85 -0.72 7.17
CA VAL A 578 -35.99 -1.63 6.40
C VAL A 578 -36.40 -3.08 6.69
N VAL A 579 -36.81 -3.81 5.65
CA VAL A 579 -37.28 -5.21 5.72
C VAL A 579 -36.28 -6.23 5.18
N TYR A 580 -35.27 -5.77 4.44
CA TYR A 580 -34.19 -6.58 3.91
C TYR A 580 -32.93 -5.74 3.72
N ARG A 581 -31.76 -6.32 4.00
CA ARG A 581 -30.47 -5.67 3.76
C ARG A 581 -29.38 -6.68 3.40
N SER A 582 -28.57 -6.33 2.41
CA SER A 582 -27.39 -7.06 1.95
C SER A 582 -26.27 -6.05 1.63
N GLY A 583 -25.01 -6.46 1.73
CA GLY A 583 -23.85 -5.58 1.50
C GLY A 583 -23.57 -4.55 2.58
N ASP A 584 -24.34 -4.54 3.67
CA ASP A 584 -24.08 -3.68 4.81
C ASP A 584 -22.83 -4.09 5.59
N ARG A 585 -22.21 -3.09 6.23
CA ARG A 585 -21.01 -3.24 7.03
C ARG A 585 -21.33 -3.62 8.47
N ASP A 586 -20.47 -4.44 9.07
CA ASP A 586 -20.41 -4.67 10.51
C ASP A 586 -19.84 -3.44 11.27
N PRO A 587 -19.87 -3.42 12.61
CA PRO A 587 -19.35 -2.29 13.40
C PRO A 587 -17.83 -2.02 13.31
N ASN A 588 -17.04 -2.87 12.63
CA ASN A 588 -15.65 -2.57 12.30
C ASN A 588 -15.53 -1.90 10.92
N GLY A 589 -16.47 -2.16 10.01
CA GLY A 589 -16.46 -1.65 8.63
C GLY A 589 -16.31 -2.71 7.54
N ASP A 590 -16.30 -3.99 7.90
CA ASP A 590 -16.29 -5.09 6.92
C ASP A 590 -17.70 -5.39 6.44
N VAL A 591 -17.87 -5.70 5.15
CA VAL A 591 -19.09 -6.38 4.67
C VAL A 591 -19.24 -7.73 5.38
N ARG A 592 -20.48 -8.18 5.62
CA ARG A 592 -20.80 -9.40 6.40
C ARG A 592 -20.45 -10.73 5.69
N ASP A 593 -19.19 -10.90 5.27
CA ASP A 593 -18.65 -12.08 4.56
C ASP A 593 -17.99 -13.12 5.49
N SER A 594 -17.25 -14.09 4.91
CA SER A 594 -16.52 -15.14 5.64
C SER A 594 -15.33 -14.66 6.49
N HIS A 595 -14.87 -13.42 6.30
CA HIS A 595 -13.74 -12.80 7.00
C HIS A 595 -14.15 -11.71 8.00
N SER A 596 -15.39 -11.19 7.95
CA SER A 596 -15.94 -10.33 9.02
C SER A 596 -15.82 -10.99 10.39
N LEU A 597 -15.22 -10.29 11.35
CA LEU A 597 -15.03 -10.81 12.72
C LEU A 597 -16.36 -11.03 13.44
N TYR A 598 -17.35 -10.15 13.21
CA TYR A 598 -18.68 -10.28 13.80
C TYR A 598 -19.42 -11.50 13.25
N VAL A 599 -19.26 -11.83 11.97
CA VAL A 599 -19.78 -13.07 11.38
C VAL A 599 -19.02 -14.29 11.90
N HIS A 600 -17.68 -14.21 12.02
CA HIS A 600 -16.84 -15.29 12.53
C HIS A 600 -17.16 -15.67 13.98
N ASN A 601 -17.45 -14.67 14.83
CA ASN A 601 -17.84 -14.86 16.23
C ASN A 601 -19.30 -15.31 16.40
N GLY A 602 -20.13 -15.23 15.34
CA GLY A 602 -21.57 -15.48 15.41
C GLY A 602 -22.36 -14.35 16.07
N GLU A 603 -21.79 -13.15 16.16
CA GLU A 603 -22.44 -11.94 16.67
C GLU A 603 -23.37 -11.31 15.63
N LEU A 604 -23.04 -11.46 14.35
CA LEU A 604 -23.89 -11.11 13.21
C LEU A 604 -24.08 -12.30 12.27
N PRO A 605 -25.22 -12.39 11.54
CA PRO A 605 -25.40 -13.41 10.52
C PRO A 605 -24.57 -13.09 9.27
N LEU A 606 -23.92 -14.11 8.72
CA LEU A 606 -23.33 -14.10 7.37
C LEU A 606 -24.37 -13.59 6.36
N ASP A 607 -24.01 -12.59 5.57
CA ASP A 607 -24.78 -12.23 4.38
C ASP A 607 -24.54 -13.27 3.29
N LYS A 608 -25.64 -13.89 2.82
CA LYS A 608 -25.62 -14.95 1.81
C LYS A 608 -25.88 -14.42 0.40
N ASP A 609 -26.41 -13.21 0.32
CA ASP A 609 -26.81 -12.57 -0.94
C ASP A 609 -25.78 -11.49 -1.36
N LEU A 610 -24.72 -11.31 -0.55
CA LEU A 610 -23.61 -10.37 -0.72
C LEU A 610 -22.97 -10.43 -2.11
N PHE A 611 -23.27 -9.45 -2.96
CA PHE A 611 -22.49 -9.19 -4.16
C PHE A 611 -21.24 -8.38 -3.81
N ASN A 612 -20.06 -8.97 -4.03
CA ASN A 612 -18.78 -8.27 -4.02
C ASN A 612 -17.88 -8.79 -5.16
N LEU A 613 -16.89 -7.99 -5.55
CA LEU A 613 -15.90 -8.32 -6.59
C LEU A 613 -14.50 -8.58 -6.02
N GLN A 614 -14.37 -8.77 -4.70
CA GLN A 614 -13.08 -8.97 -4.05
C GLN A 614 -12.56 -10.40 -4.34
N THR A 615 -11.45 -10.48 -5.07
CA THR A 615 -10.81 -11.76 -5.37
C THR A 615 -10.27 -12.43 -4.09
N LYS A 616 -10.77 -13.62 -3.74
CA LYS A 616 -10.33 -14.29 -2.50
C LYS A 616 -9.04 -15.09 -2.75
N PHE A 617 -8.05 -14.98 -1.87
CA PHE A 617 -6.87 -15.84 -1.89
C PHE A 617 -7.22 -17.24 -1.43
N ILE A 618 -6.88 -18.25 -2.22
CA ILE A 618 -7.12 -19.65 -1.90
C ILE A 618 -5.77 -20.35 -1.67
N VAL A 619 -5.47 -20.72 -0.42
CA VAL A 619 -4.24 -21.44 -0.06
C VAL A 619 -4.53 -22.91 0.24
N ARG A 620 -3.53 -23.77 0.06
CA ARG A 620 -3.60 -25.18 0.45
C ARG A 620 -2.78 -25.43 1.73
N PRO A 621 -3.41 -25.57 2.92
CA PRO A 621 -2.71 -25.95 4.14
C PRO A 621 -2.15 -27.39 4.07
N VAL A 622 -1.21 -27.71 4.96
CA VAL A 622 -0.56 -29.05 5.05
C VAL A 622 -1.56 -30.16 5.43
N ARG A 623 -2.68 -29.81 6.07
CA ARG A 623 -3.80 -30.73 6.36
C ARG A 623 -5.13 -30.03 6.09
N GLY A 624 -6.07 -30.73 5.46
CA GLY A 624 -7.38 -30.21 5.08
C GLY A 624 -7.50 -29.90 3.58
N ALA A 625 -8.65 -29.35 3.19
CA ALA A 625 -8.91 -28.83 1.85
C ALA A 625 -8.27 -27.44 1.66
N GLU A 626 -8.34 -26.91 0.43
CA GLU A 626 -8.08 -25.48 0.16
C GLU A 626 -8.97 -24.58 1.04
N ARG A 627 -8.49 -23.39 1.42
CA ARG A 627 -9.24 -22.40 2.21
C ARG A 627 -8.97 -20.98 1.75
N GLU A 628 -9.96 -20.11 1.96
CA GLU A 628 -9.81 -18.65 1.87
C GLU A 628 -8.84 -18.14 2.94
N GLN A 629 -8.11 -17.07 2.61
CA GLN A 629 -7.25 -16.30 3.53
C GLN A 629 -7.29 -14.81 3.16
N VAL A 630 -7.01 -13.95 4.14
CA VAL A 630 -6.79 -12.51 3.93
C VAL A 630 -5.40 -12.23 3.34
N LEU A 631 -4.35 -12.94 3.80
CA LEU A 631 -2.98 -12.79 3.31
C LEU A 631 -2.54 -14.01 2.49
N ALA A 632 -1.72 -13.80 1.46
CA ALA A 632 -1.20 -14.83 0.55
C ALA A 632 -0.12 -15.78 1.17
N VAL A 633 -0.09 -15.95 2.50
CA VAL A 633 0.94 -16.72 3.21
C VAL A 633 0.39 -18.09 3.63
N ASN A 634 1.12 -19.17 3.34
CA ASN A 634 0.71 -20.53 3.71
C ASN A 634 1.06 -20.83 5.19
N THR A 635 0.08 -20.69 6.08
CA THR A 635 0.20 -20.89 7.52
C THR A 635 0.26 -22.39 7.88
N SER A 636 1.47 -22.96 7.84
CA SER A 636 1.75 -24.33 8.32
C SER A 636 2.09 -24.35 9.80
N SER A 637 1.39 -25.19 10.58
CA SER A 637 1.68 -25.38 12.02
C SER A 637 2.87 -26.32 12.31
N ALA A 638 3.51 -26.88 11.27
CA ALA A 638 4.59 -27.86 11.39
C ALA A 638 5.89 -27.48 10.65
N ALA A 639 5.90 -26.33 9.96
CA ALA A 639 7.08 -25.78 9.32
C ALA A 639 6.96 -24.25 9.28
N LEU A 640 8.05 -23.54 9.58
CA LEU A 640 8.12 -22.08 9.41
C LEU A 640 7.68 -21.71 7.98
N PRO A 641 6.76 -20.74 7.80
CA PRO A 641 6.38 -20.32 6.46
C PRO A 641 7.57 -19.64 5.77
N PHE A 642 7.84 -20.08 4.55
CA PHE A 642 8.86 -19.53 3.67
C PHE A 642 8.30 -19.50 2.24
N ILE A 643 8.46 -18.37 1.54
CA ILE A 643 8.20 -18.34 0.09
C ILE A 643 9.45 -18.90 -0.59
N ARG A 644 9.27 -19.90 -1.46
CA ARG A 644 10.34 -20.51 -2.26
C ARG A 644 9.94 -20.46 -3.73
N PRO A 645 10.91 -20.34 -4.67
CA PRO A 645 10.66 -20.64 -6.07
C PRO A 645 10.03 -22.04 -6.22
N GLU A 646 9.00 -22.16 -7.04
CA GLU A 646 8.36 -23.46 -7.34
C GLU A 646 9.35 -24.33 -8.14
N THR A 647 9.41 -25.63 -7.84
CA THR A 647 10.39 -26.55 -8.47
C THR A 647 9.95 -27.05 -9.86
N ARG A 648 9.00 -26.34 -10.49
CA ARG A 648 8.38 -26.64 -11.78
C ARG A 648 7.97 -25.33 -12.47
N ALA A 649 7.88 -25.35 -13.80
CA ALA A 649 7.42 -24.20 -14.58
C ALA A 649 5.97 -23.81 -14.24
N THR A 650 5.80 -22.72 -13.50
CA THR A 650 4.49 -22.12 -13.17
C THR A 650 3.83 -21.45 -14.37
N THR A 651 4.61 -21.06 -15.38
CA THR A 651 4.13 -20.49 -16.66
C THR A 651 3.12 -21.40 -17.37
N ILE A 652 3.24 -22.72 -17.23
CA ILE A 652 2.32 -23.71 -17.82
C ILE A 652 0.99 -23.78 -17.04
N TYR A 653 1.04 -23.57 -15.72
CA TYR A 653 -0.12 -23.75 -14.83
C TYR A 653 -0.82 -22.44 -14.43
N GLY A 654 -0.24 -21.28 -14.73
CA GLY A 654 -0.72 -19.96 -14.29
C GLY A 654 -0.61 -19.69 -12.78
N ARG A 655 -0.01 -20.62 -12.00
CA ARG A 655 0.10 -20.53 -10.53
C ARG A 655 1.15 -21.49 -9.95
N PRO A 656 1.63 -21.26 -8.71
CA PRO A 656 2.29 -22.28 -7.90
C PRO A 656 1.30 -23.38 -7.47
N ARG A 657 1.82 -24.49 -6.93
CA ARG A 657 1.01 -25.64 -6.47
C ARG A 657 0.29 -25.41 -5.14
N GLY A 658 0.73 -24.43 -4.34
CA GLY A 658 0.27 -24.20 -2.97
C GLY A 658 -0.77 -23.10 -2.79
N ALA A 659 -1.05 -22.29 -3.82
CA ALA A 659 -1.97 -21.16 -3.75
C ALA A 659 -2.56 -20.82 -5.14
N ARG A 660 -3.74 -20.19 -5.15
CA ARG A 660 -4.36 -19.56 -6.34
C ARG A 660 -5.18 -18.33 -5.93
N LYS A 661 -5.55 -17.49 -6.89
CA LYS A 661 -6.65 -16.52 -6.74
C LYS A 661 -7.97 -17.17 -7.18
N HIS A 662 -9.07 -16.86 -6.50
CA HIS A 662 -10.42 -17.05 -7.02
C HIS A 662 -10.90 -15.70 -7.57
N LYS A 663 -10.65 -15.45 -8.85
CA LYS A 663 -10.83 -14.11 -9.45
C LYS A 663 -12.31 -13.70 -9.50
N GLN A 664 -12.67 -12.60 -8.85
CA GLN A 664 -14.05 -12.09 -8.79
C GLN A 664 -14.29 -10.85 -9.68
N THR A 665 -13.30 -10.42 -10.46
CA THR A 665 -13.38 -9.29 -11.39
C THR A 665 -14.34 -9.52 -12.56
N ILE A 666 -14.80 -8.43 -13.17
CA ILE A 666 -15.55 -8.39 -14.42
C ILE A 666 -14.57 -8.11 -15.58
N GLU A 667 -14.54 -8.96 -16.60
CA GLU A 667 -13.74 -8.79 -17.82
C GLU A 667 -14.10 -7.53 -18.63
N PRO A 668 -13.25 -7.04 -19.56
CA PRO A 668 -13.56 -5.88 -20.39
C PRO A 668 -14.82 -6.12 -21.25
N ASN A 669 -15.75 -5.15 -21.28
CA ASN A 669 -17.08 -5.26 -21.88
C ASN A 669 -17.99 -6.34 -21.21
N GLY A 670 -17.59 -6.87 -20.05
CA GLY A 670 -18.27 -7.92 -19.32
C GLY A 670 -19.34 -7.43 -18.35
N SER A 671 -20.08 -8.36 -17.74
CA SER A 671 -21.03 -8.04 -16.68
C SER A 671 -21.27 -9.20 -15.71
N ARG A 672 -21.79 -8.90 -14.52
CA ARG A 672 -22.21 -9.88 -13.51
C ARG A 672 -23.56 -9.46 -12.92
N THR A 673 -24.56 -10.34 -13.01
CA THR A 673 -25.89 -10.12 -12.42
C THR A 673 -25.89 -10.48 -10.94
N ALA A 674 -26.21 -9.51 -10.08
CA ALA A 674 -26.58 -9.73 -8.69
C ALA A 674 -28.08 -10.07 -8.60
N GLN A 675 -28.46 -11.02 -7.74
CA GLN A 675 -29.85 -11.48 -7.59
C GLN A 675 -30.22 -11.52 -6.10
N TYR A 676 -31.40 -10.99 -5.76
CA TYR A 676 -31.84 -10.77 -4.39
C TYR A 676 -33.27 -11.26 -4.18
N ARG A 677 -33.57 -11.73 -2.95
CA ARG A 677 -34.91 -12.22 -2.59
C ARG A 677 -35.32 -11.81 -1.17
N VAL A 678 -36.28 -10.89 -1.10
CA VAL A 678 -37.03 -10.62 0.14
C VAL A 678 -38.07 -11.73 0.32
N ASN A 679 -37.99 -12.48 1.42
CA ASN A 679 -39.00 -13.49 1.76
C ASN A 679 -40.27 -12.82 2.29
N GLY A 680 -41.45 -13.41 2.06
CA GLY A 680 -42.77 -12.84 2.42
C GLY A 680 -42.96 -12.39 3.87
N GLN A 681 -42.11 -12.82 4.82
CA GLN A 681 -42.07 -12.25 6.18
C GLN A 681 -41.71 -10.75 6.18
N GLY A 682 -40.77 -10.34 5.33
CA GLY A 682 -40.43 -8.93 5.08
C GLY A 682 -41.44 -8.21 4.17
N VAL A 683 -42.40 -8.92 3.60
CA VAL A 683 -43.41 -8.39 2.66
C VAL A 683 -44.81 -8.45 3.29
N SER A 684 -44.89 -8.06 4.56
CA SER A 684 -46.09 -8.19 5.41
C SER A 684 -46.99 -6.94 5.44
N VAL A 685 -46.62 -5.86 4.75
CA VAL A 685 -47.35 -4.59 4.70
C VAL A 685 -47.75 -4.29 3.25
N PRO A 686 -49.03 -4.45 2.85
CA PRO A 686 -49.46 -4.16 1.48
C PRO A 686 -49.25 -2.69 1.11
N GLY A 687 -48.70 -2.43 -0.07
CA GLY A 687 -48.37 -1.08 -0.55
C GLY A 687 -47.13 -1.04 -1.45
N GLU A 688 -46.53 0.14 -1.55
CA GLU A 688 -45.32 0.39 -2.35
C GLU A 688 -44.04 0.17 -1.51
N TYR A 689 -43.20 -0.78 -1.93
CA TYR A 689 -41.87 -1.04 -1.37
C TYR A 689 -40.80 -0.28 -2.18
N SER A 690 -39.82 0.32 -1.52
CA SER A 690 -38.62 0.89 -2.17
C SER A 690 -37.49 -0.14 -2.20
N ILE A 691 -36.81 -0.25 -3.34
CA ILE A 691 -35.59 -1.06 -3.52
C ILE A 691 -34.47 -0.12 -3.91
N ASP A 692 -33.49 0.03 -3.02
CA ASP A 692 -32.38 0.97 -3.12
C ASP A 692 -31.05 0.20 -3.19
N ILE A 693 -30.26 0.43 -4.26
CA ILE A 693 -29.02 -0.29 -4.55
C ILE A 693 -27.88 0.70 -4.81
N LYS A 694 -26.74 0.51 -4.12
CA LYS A 694 -25.54 1.35 -4.21
C LYS A 694 -24.32 0.52 -4.54
N LEU A 695 -23.66 0.83 -5.66
CA LEU A 695 -22.31 0.31 -5.93
C LEU A 695 -21.30 1.13 -5.14
N VAL A 696 -20.70 0.50 -4.12
CA VAL A 696 -19.74 1.12 -3.21
C VAL A 696 -18.32 0.67 -3.58
N SER A 697 -17.39 1.62 -3.60
CA SER A 697 -15.96 1.38 -3.74
C SER A 697 -15.24 1.78 -2.45
N GLN A 698 -14.53 0.82 -1.84
CA GLN A 698 -13.71 1.00 -0.65
C GLN A 698 -12.29 0.51 -0.96
N MET A 699 -11.27 1.27 -0.55
CA MET A 699 -9.84 1.01 -0.85
C MET A 699 -9.42 -0.43 -0.52
N ILE A 700 -9.81 -0.89 0.68
CA ILE A 700 -9.50 -2.21 1.27
C ILE A 700 -10.60 -2.66 2.25
N PRO A 701 -10.79 -3.98 2.48
CA PRO A 701 -11.57 -4.47 3.61
C PRO A 701 -10.90 -4.15 4.95
N VAL A 702 -11.68 -4.12 6.04
CA VAL A 702 -11.15 -3.89 7.39
C VAL A 702 -10.51 -5.17 7.97
N ASN A 703 -10.91 -6.36 7.51
CA ASN A 703 -10.28 -7.62 7.91
C ASN A 703 -8.79 -7.71 7.51
N LEU A 704 -8.35 -6.93 6.51
CA LEU A 704 -6.92 -6.73 6.22
C LEU A 704 -6.21 -5.97 7.33
N ILE A 705 -6.83 -4.92 7.87
CA ILE A 705 -6.30 -4.15 9.01
C ILE A 705 -6.17 -5.05 10.23
N ASP A 706 -7.15 -5.94 10.46
CA ASP A 706 -7.06 -6.93 11.54
C ASP A 706 -5.89 -7.91 11.36
N ALA A 707 -5.70 -8.40 10.13
CA ALA A 707 -4.64 -9.35 9.81
C ALA A 707 -3.21 -8.76 9.92
N ILE A 708 -3.05 -7.44 9.75
CA ILE A 708 -1.73 -6.77 9.74
C ILE A 708 -1.41 -5.92 10.98
N LYS A 709 -2.39 -5.61 11.84
CA LYS A 709 -2.18 -4.77 13.06
C LYS A 709 -1.07 -5.27 14.00
N GLY A 710 -0.70 -6.55 13.92
CA GLY A 710 0.26 -7.21 14.81
C GLY A 710 1.68 -6.65 14.75
N VAL A 711 2.04 -5.88 13.71
CA VAL A 711 3.34 -5.20 13.58
C VAL A 711 3.29 -3.70 13.91
N GLY A 712 2.11 -3.17 14.24
CA GLY A 712 1.85 -1.73 14.38
C GLY A 712 1.64 -1.03 13.03
N PHE A 713 1.43 0.28 13.09
CA PHE A 713 1.25 1.16 11.93
C PHE A 713 2.10 2.42 12.11
N ASP A 714 2.51 3.04 11.00
CA ASP A 714 3.19 4.34 11.00
C ASP A 714 2.28 5.47 11.55
N TYR A 715 2.90 6.63 11.83
CA TYR A 715 2.22 7.84 12.29
C TYR A 715 1.45 7.71 13.61
N SER A 716 1.78 6.69 14.43
CA SER A 716 1.12 6.36 15.69
C SER A 716 -0.39 6.06 15.59
N MET A 717 -0.89 5.74 14.39
CA MET A 717 -2.31 5.46 14.15
C MET A 717 -2.73 4.14 14.79
N SER A 718 -3.87 4.14 15.50
CA SER A 718 -4.48 2.90 15.99
C SER A 718 -5.17 2.13 14.86
N PRO A 719 -5.35 0.79 14.99
CA PRO A 719 -6.06 -0.01 14.00
C PRO A 719 -7.50 0.48 13.76
N LYS A 720 -8.16 1.04 14.79
CA LYS A 720 -9.52 1.57 14.69
C LYS A 720 -9.57 2.87 13.88
N GLN A 721 -8.65 3.82 14.12
CA GLN A 721 -8.56 5.04 13.31
C GLN A 721 -8.27 4.74 11.83
N ILE A 722 -7.49 3.70 11.54
CA ILE A 722 -7.26 3.24 10.17
C ILE A 722 -8.53 2.63 9.56
N ALA A 723 -9.22 1.74 10.29
CA ALA A 723 -10.48 1.16 9.85
C ALA A 723 -11.54 2.24 9.55
N ASP A 724 -11.68 3.23 10.45
CA ASP A 724 -12.64 4.32 10.30
C ASP A 724 -12.32 5.17 9.07
N ARG A 725 -11.09 5.66 8.93
CA ARG A 725 -10.69 6.47 7.76
C ARG A 725 -10.74 5.68 6.44
N VAL A 726 -10.58 4.35 6.47
CA VAL A 726 -10.83 3.46 5.31
C VAL A 726 -12.33 3.43 4.96
N VAL A 727 -13.21 3.33 5.95
CA VAL A 727 -14.67 3.30 5.76
C VAL A 727 -15.21 4.65 5.29
N ASP A 728 -14.73 5.75 5.88
CA ASP A 728 -15.19 7.12 5.62
C ASP A 728 -14.81 7.63 4.23
N GLY A 729 -13.60 7.28 3.75
CA GLY A 729 -13.14 7.67 2.40
C GLY A 729 -13.72 6.85 1.24
N ALA A 730 -14.57 5.85 1.55
CA ALA A 730 -15.25 5.02 0.55
C ALA A 730 -16.33 5.83 -0.19
N VAL A 731 -16.58 5.49 -1.46
CA VAL A 731 -17.48 6.27 -2.34
C VAL A 731 -18.59 5.42 -2.92
N VAL A 732 -19.81 6.00 -2.99
CA VAL A 732 -20.88 5.47 -3.84
C VAL A 732 -20.58 5.88 -5.28
N VAL A 733 -20.27 4.89 -6.11
CA VAL A 733 -19.96 5.08 -7.54
C VAL A 733 -21.26 5.29 -8.32
N TRP A 734 -22.25 4.43 -8.08
CA TRP A 734 -23.58 4.49 -8.70
C TRP A 734 -24.66 4.14 -7.67
N GLU A 735 -25.84 4.74 -7.85
CA GLU A 735 -27.05 4.50 -7.05
C GLU A 735 -28.23 4.29 -8.01
N LYS A 736 -29.05 3.29 -7.72
CA LYS A 736 -30.27 2.96 -8.45
C LYS A 736 -31.39 2.71 -7.43
N THR A 737 -32.53 3.34 -7.64
CA THR A 737 -33.75 3.12 -6.85
C THR A 737 -34.88 2.71 -7.79
N THR A 738 -35.72 1.78 -7.35
CA THR A 738 -37.01 1.49 -7.99
C THR A 738 -38.05 1.20 -6.92
N THR A 739 -39.33 1.38 -7.24
CA THR A 739 -40.41 0.97 -6.35
C THR A 739 -41.20 -0.21 -6.92
N VAL A 740 -41.86 -0.96 -6.05
CA VAL A 740 -42.75 -2.04 -6.45
C VAL A 740 -43.96 -2.16 -5.53
N MET A 741 -45.14 -2.30 -6.15
CA MET A 741 -46.39 -2.58 -5.44
C MET A 741 -46.45 -4.05 -5.03
N VAL A 742 -46.83 -4.32 -3.78
CA VAL A 742 -47.27 -5.64 -3.34
C VAL A 742 -48.70 -5.56 -2.80
N ASP A 743 -49.61 -6.24 -3.48
CA ASP A 743 -51.02 -6.33 -3.10
C ASP A 743 -51.26 -7.37 -1.99
N SER A 744 -52.33 -7.17 -1.22
CA SER A 744 -52.74 -8.08 -0.15
C SER A 744 -53.32 -9.42 -0.63
N GLN A 745 -53.50 -9.60 -1.95
CA GLN A 745 -54.16 -10.75 -2.55
C GLN A 745 -53.21 -11.90 -2.84
N THR A 746 -53.02 -12.78 -1.85
CA THR A 746 -52.63 -14.21 -2.04
C THR A 746 -52.74 -15.04 -0.76
N ALA A 747 -52.81 -14.41 0.42
CA ALA A 747 -52.78 -15.09 1.72
C ALA A 747 -53.99 -16.01 2.03
N ASP A 748 -55.12 -15.85 1.35
CA ASP A 748 -56.31 -16.69 1.54
C ASP A 748 -56.41 -17.86 0.54
N GLU A 749 -55.89 -17.73 -0.69
CA GLU A 749 -55.91 -18.84 -1.66
C GLU A 749 -55.00 -20.00 -1.20
N ALA A 750 -53.86 -19.69 -0.57
CA ALA A 750 -52.97 -20.68 0.05
C ALA A 750 -53.63 -21.47 1.20
N LYS A 751 -54.68 -20.93 1.84
CA LYS A 751 -55.47 -21.63 2.88
C LYS A 751 -56.64 -22.44 2.32
N ILE A 752 -57.09 -22.13 1.11
CA ILE A 752 -58.12 -22.91 0.41
C ILE A 752 -57.47 -24.13 -0.27
N ALA A 753 -56.29 -23.96 -0.87
CA ALA A 753 -55.52 -25.04 -1.50
C ALA A 753 -54.92 -26.10 -0.54
N THR A 754 -55.26 -26.05 0.75
CA THR A 754 -54.84 -27.02 1.78
C THR A 754 -56.03 -27.62 2.55
N ALA A 755 -57.24 -27.52 2.00
CA ALA A 755 -58.51 -27.88 2.66
C ALA A 755 -59.43 -28.85 1.86
N ASP A 756 -58.98 -29.37 0.72
CA ASP A 756 -59.61 -30.46 -0.07
C ASP A 756 -58.63 -31.65 -0.21
#